data_AF-A0A1Q6FYX1-F1
#
_entry.id   AF-A0A1Q6FYX1-F1
#
_cell.length_a   1.000
_cell.length_b   1.000
_cell.length_c   1.000
_cell.angle_alpha   90.00
_cell.angle_beta   90.00
_cell.angle_gamma   90.00
#
_symmetry.space_group_name_H-M   'P 1'
#
loop_
_entity.id
_entity.type
_entity.pdbx_description
1 polymer ?
#
loop_
_entity_poly.entity_id
_entity_poly.type
_entity_poly.pdbx_seq_one_letter_code
_entity_poly.pdbx_strand_id
1 'polypeptide(L)'
;MISIYEKKCKLCSLNIWNIALILFVLLFTSCKDDDTDPGREGWIRVLPLELNIPASGGNQEVYLVVTEDVDLANVQFSVIGEGKDWCYPVLEDNLLKVTFEPNYYEEPRATVITLTYGDLRREIPVTQAASSGSADVKIEVTNAEATTEEVESEQRGIINSYDGDYISYFNSKFGAFTDWPFLITYTLKDCTSLDYIIYHPRTDNGTKYGAFNDFEVWVSTEEKPEFVKVKEYTLETNYVTATILNLNEPVKNVKQVRFVINAAHNNRISCAEMEFFRISANKYDYTKVFTDNTCSELREGITETDIRKMPGETYKKLATALLNGSYNPEYRVAEYRPYQNPNVMAEVNKTSTYSLRDNPTGIYVEQGEELTVLVGDTKGQNLSMIVQDLRLGYNSSKSYALKEGENTIKILSDGLVYIQNLTNEKIPLTLETEADKQAAAAKTVKIHFPFAKVNGYFDAQTGTQAEFEEVLRNAKYQDIDVLGKYVHITWTVNDYKEANTPILEVMDLMDEVVRLEWDFMGLFKYNKLFGNRMYLHVEYNSKNPYSAANHTAYLPSYKGVFCTTTELKSRVWVLGHEIGHSNQTRPGLKWTGTTEVTNNICANYVRGAFGKGSRLMDQDKPGMTVYEEAIQRIIEAEQPHCLDNASDEYYVKLVPFWQLKLYIMDVLGQEDFYRDLYEHYRTTPDLDTSVDTQGILQLDFVRQVCNGAKIDFLDFFEKWGFLRPVDKTFNDYGNKNFTVTQKQIDDLKAEIRAKGYNKAPENLYLITDENFESYKK
;
A
#
# COMPACT_ATOMS: atom_id res chain seq x y z
N MET A 1 -38.81 28.37 -12.60
CA MET A 1 -38.02 28.77 -13.79
C MET A 1 -36.94 27.73 -14.00
N ILE A 2 -37.15 26.90 -15.00
CA ILE A 2 -36.31 25.75 -15.36
C ILE A 2 -35.17 26.27 -16.23
N SER A 3 -33.92 26.06 -15.82
CA SER A 3 -32.73 26.28 -16.65
C SER A 3 -32.10 24.92 -16.91
N ILE A 4 -32.29 24.44 -18.14
CA ILE A 4 -31.62 23.27 -18.72
C ILE A 4 -30.33 23.79 -19.34
N TYR A 5 -29.17 23.33 -18.85
CA TYR A 5 -27.90 23.48 -19.55
C TYR A 5 -27.12 22.16 -19.56
N GLU A 6 -27.02 21.62 -20.78
CA GLU A 6 -25.87 20.95 -21.38
C GLU A 6 -25.25 19.72 -20.68
N LYS A 7 -25.91 18.56 -20.83
CA LYS A 7 -25.20 17.31 -21.17
C LYS A 7 -24.97 17.29 -22.69
N LYS A 8 -23.83 17.79 -23.15
CA LYS A 8 -23.40 17.57 -24.55
C LYS A 8 -23.10 16.09 -24.73
N CYS A 9 -24.00 15.46 -25.46
CA CYS A 9 -23.98 14.09 -25.92
C CYS A 9 -22.68 13.79 -26.69
N LYS A 10 -21.74 13.06 -26.08
CA LYS A 10 -20.61 12.40 -26.78
C LYS A 10 -21.07 11.20 -27.62
N LEU A 11 -22.34 10.80 -27.56
CA LEU A 11 -22.90 9.69 -28.35
C LEU A 11 -23.24 10.07 -29.81
N CYS A 12 -23.38 11.35 -30.15
CA CYS A 12 -23.88 11.72 -31.49
C CYS A 12 -22.79 12.07 -32.51
N SER A 13 -21.54 12.30 -32.12
CA SER A 13 -20.50 12.76 -33.07
C SER A 13 -19.50 11.69 -33.52
N LEU A 14 -19.46 10.51 -32.88
CA LEU A 14 -18.53 9.44 -33.26
C LEU A 14 -19.16 8.31 -34.09
N ASN A 15 -20.49 8.24 -34.17
CA ASN A 15 -21.18 7.14 -34.85
C ASN A 15 -21.48 7.37 -36.34
N ILE A 16 -21.28 8.59 -36.83
CA ILE A 16 -21.62 8.93 -38.23
C ILE A 16 -20.60 8.33 -39.21
N TRP A 17 -19.32 8.18 -38.84
CA TRP A 17 -18.30 7.65 -39.76
C TRP A 17 -18.37 6.13 -39.93
N ASN A 18 -18.64 5.35 -38.88
CA ASN A 18 -18.79 3.89 -38.99
C ASN A 18 -20.14 3.49 -39.59
N ILE A 19 -21.22 4.19 -39.24
CA ILE A 19 -22.52 4.03 -39.91
C ILE A 19 -22.39 4.47 -41.38
N ALA A 20 -21.65 5.54 -41.67
CA ALA A 20 -21.35 5.94 -43.04
C ALA A 20 -20.48 4.92 -43.75
N LEU A 21 -19.47 4.29 -43.14
CA LEU A 21 -18.64 3.26 -43.77
C LEU A 21 -19.44 1.98 -44.04
N ILE A 22 -20.30 1.55 -43.11
CA ILE A 22 -21.24 0.43 -43.31
C ILE A 22 -22.24 0.77 -44.42
N LEU A 23 -22.80 1.99 -44.44
CA LEU A 23 -23.63 2.48 -45.54
C LEU A 23 -22.83 2.65 -46.85
N PHE A 24 -21.56 3.03 -46.82
CA PHE A 24 -20.71 3.23 -48.00
C PHE A 24 -20.32 1.89 -48.63
N VAL A 25 -20.01 0.89 -47.81
CA VAL A 25 -19.80 -0.51 -48.21
C VAL A 25 -21.08 -1.09 -48.81
N LEU A 26 -22.25 -0.76 -48.25
CA LEU A 26 -23.57 -1.12 -48.81
C LEU A 26 -23.98 -0.27 -50.04
N LEU A 27 -23.34 0.88 -50.27
CA LEU A 27 -23.60 1.78 -51.42
C LEU A 27 -22.67 1.50 -52.61
N PHE A 28 -21.68 0.62 -52.48
CA PHE A 28 -21.07 0.03 -53.67
C PHE A 28 -22.13 -0.82 -54.35
N THR A 29 -22.72 -0.24 -55.39
CA THR A 29 -23.45 -1.01 -56.39
C THR A 29 -22.51 -2.13 -56.83
N SER A 30 -22.79 -3.36 -56.37
CA SER A 30 -22.40 -4.56 -57.09
C SER A 30 -22.68 -4.25 -58.55
N CYS A 31 -21.62 -4.11 -59.36
CA CYS A 31 -21.79 -3.92 -60.80
C CYS A 31 -22.71 -5.04 -61.25
N LYS A 32 -23.91 -4.68 -61.69
CA LYS A 32 -24.84 -5.56 -62.42
C LYS A 32 -24.07 -6.15 -63.59
N ASP A 33 -23.45 -7.29 -63.36
CA ASP A 33 -22.69 -8.06 -64.34
C ASP A 33 -22.70 -9.54 -63.91
N ASP A 34 -23.79 -9.96 -63.26
CA ASP A 34 -24.14 -11.36 -63.03
C ASP A 34 -24.94 -11.94 -64.22
N ASP A 35 -25.08 -11.16 -65.31
CA ASP A 35 -25.61 -11.64 -66.59
C ASP A 35 -24.57 -12.56 -67.25
N THR A 36 -24.98 -13.80 -67.49
CA THR A 36 -24.25 -14.80 -68.27
C THR A 36 -24.21 -14.37 -69.74
N ASP A 37 -23.30 -13.47 -70.10
CA ASP A 37 -22.96 -13.22 -71.51
C ASP A 37 -21.90 -14.24 -71.96
N PRO A 38 -22.23 -15.21 -72.84
CA PRO A 38 -21.33 -16.30 -73.24
C PRO A 38 -20.11 -15.86 -74.07
N GLY A 39 -19.97 -14.56 -74.39
CA GLY A 39 -18.90 -14.02 -75.21
C GLY A 39 -17.90 -13.11 -74.48
N ARG A 40 -17.96 -13.00 -73.15
CA ARG A 40 -17.12 -12.05 -72.39
C ARG A 40 -15.79 -12.69 -71.97
N GLU A 41 -14.69 -12.27 -72.61
CA GLU A 41 -13.32 -12.61 -72.23
C GLU A 41 -12.94 -11.94 -70.88
N GLY A 42 -12.12 -12.61 -70.08
CA GLY A 42 -11.51 -12.14 -68.83
C GLY A 42 -12.38 -12.28 -67.57
N TRP A 43 -13.58 -12.83 -67.64
CA TRP A 43 -14.57 -12.72 -66.57
C TRP A 43 -14.23 -13.52 -65.30
N ILE A 44 -14.35 -12.88 -64.13
CA ILE A 44 -14.20 -13.50 -62.80
C ILE A 44 -15.47 -13.28 -61.98
N ARG A 45 -16.10 -14.36 -61.52
CA ARG A 45 -17.21 -14.36 -60.55
C ARG A 45 -16.76 -15.00 -59.24
N VAL A 46 -17.23 -14.44 -58.13
CA VAL A 46 -16.90 -14.87 -56.76
C VAL A 46 -18.14 -15.46 -56.09
N LEU A 47 -18.00 -16.60 -55.42
CA LEU A 47 -19.08 -17.25 -54.68
C LEU A 47 -18.57 -17.67 -53.28
N PRO A 48 -19.14 -17.15 -52.18
CA PRO A 48 -20.26 -16.20 -52.10
C PRO A 48 -19.88 -14.76 -52.53
N LEU A 49 -20.89 -13.94 -52.84
CA LEU A 49 -20.72 -12.54 -53.29
C LEU A 49 -20.32 -11.58 -52.17
N GLU A 50 -20.60 -11.95 -50.93
CA GLU A 50 -20.24 -11.21 -49.71
C GLU A 50 -19.88 -12.21 -48.60
N LEU A 51 -19.14 -11.74 -47.61
CA LEU A 51 -18.74 -12.54 -46.45
C LEU A 51 -19.27 -11.91 -45.17
N ASN A 52 -20.05 -12.67 -44.42
CA ASN A 52 -20.60 -12.28 -43.12
C ASN A 52 -20.00 -13.18 -42.04
N ILE A 53 -19.09 -12.62 -41.25
CA ILE A 53 -18.19 -13.36 -40.35
C ILE A 53 -18.67 -13.20 -38.90
N PRO A 54 -18.71 -14.28 -38.09
CA PRO A 54 -18.98 -14.16 -36.66
C PRO A 54 -17.84 -13.41 -35.94
N ALA A 55 -18.12 -12.88 -34.75
CA ALA A 55 -17.12 -12.20 -33.93
C ALA A 55 -15.90 -13.09 -33.61
N SER A 56 -16.07 -14.41 -33.54
CA SER A 56 -14.98 -15.38 -33.35
C SER A 56 -13.98 -15.45 -34.50
N GLY A 57 -14.27 -14.85 -35.65
CA GLY A 57 -13.45 -15.01 -36.86
C GLY A 57 -13.56 -16.41 -37.44
N GLY A 58 -12.49 -16.88 -38.09
CA GLY A 58 -12.38 -18.21 -38.68
C GLY A 58 -11.95 -18.18 -40.14
N ASN A 59 -12.03 -19.33 -40.81
CA ASN A 59 -11.71 -19.45 -42.23
C ASN A 59 -12.99 -19.44 -43.07
N GLN A 60 -12.95 -18.81 -44.24
CA GLN A 60 -13.98 -18.92 -45.28
C GLN A 60 -13.33 -19.26 -46.61
N GLU A 61 -14.12 -19.87 -47.47
CA GLU A 61 -13.72 -20.22 -48.82
C GLU A 61 -14.57 -19.42 -49.81
N VAL A 62 -13.92 -18.75 -50.76
CA VAL A 62 -14.56 -18.08 -51.88
C VAL A 62 -14.09 -18.74 -53.18
N TYR A 63 -15.04 -19.34 -53.89
CA TYR A 63 -14.78 -19.98 -55.17
C TYR A 63 -14.72 -18.93 -56.28
N LEU A 64 -13.65 -18.97 -57.07
CA LEU A 64 -13.49 -18.17 -58.27
C LEU A 64 -13.98 -18.97 -59.47
N VAL A 65 -15.04 -18.49 -60.12
CA VAL A 65 -15.52 -19.02 -61.40
C VAL A 65 -14.98 -18.09 -62.47
N VAL A 66 -14.04 -18.60 -63.28
CA VAL A 66 -13.32 -17.84 -64.30
C VAL A 66 -13.49 -18.45 -65.68
N THR A 67 -13.38 -17.64 -66.74
CA THR A 67 -13.33 -18.11 -68.13
C THR A 67 -11.96 -18.71 -68.48
N GLU A 68 -11.87 -19.55 -69.51
CA GLU A 68 -10.63 -20.30 -69.87
C GLU A 68 -9.42 -19.39 -70.16
N ASP A 69 -9.65 -18.14 -70.52
CA ASP A 69 -8.64 -17.14 -70.84
C ASP A 69 -8.08 -16.37 -69.62
N VAL A 70 -8.59 -16.66 -68.42
CA VAL A 70 -8.08 -16.08 -67.16
C VAL A 70 -6.97 -16.96 -66.58
N ASP A 71 -5.74 -16.44 -66.60
CA ASP A 71 -4.63 -17.04 -65.88
C ASP A 71 -4.68 -16.62 -64.39
N LEU A 72 -5.11 -17.54 -63.53
CA LEU A 72 -5.22 -17.34 -62.09
C LEU A 72 -3.89 -16.91 -61.43
N ALA A 73 -2.75 -17.21 -62.05
CA ALA A 73 -1.44 -16.77 -61.56
C ALA A 73 -1.27 -15.24 -61.62
N ASN A 74 -2.05 -14.53 -62.45
CA ASN A 74 -1.99 -13.08 -62.59
C ASN A 74 -3.09 -12.35 -61.81
N VAL A 75 -3.94 -13.07 -61.06
CA VAL A 75 -4.97 -12.45 -60.21
C VAL A 75 -4.31 -11.90 -58.95
N GLN A 76 -4.49 -10.60 -58.70
CA GLN A 76 -3.99 -9.93 -57.50
C GLN A 76 -5.13 -9.60 -56.54
N PHE A 77 -4.81 -9.59 -55.25
CA PHE A 77 -5.76 -9.29 -54.18
C PHE A 77 -5.21 -8.19 -53.29
N SER A 78 -6.11 -7.33 -52.80
CA SER A 78 -5.81 -6.37 -51.76
C SER A 78 -6.97 -6.28 -50.78
N VAL A 79 -6.65 -5.95 -49.54
CA VAL A 79 -7.65 -5.70 -48.49
C VAL A 79 -7.58 -4.23 -48.12
N ILE A 80 -8.72 -3.55 -48.14
CA ILE A 80 -8.77 -2.10 -47.99
C ILE A 80 -8.67 -1.70 -46.50
N GLY A 81 -7.88 -0.65 -46.23
CA GLY A 81 -7.84 0.06 -44.95
C GLY A 81 -7.30 -0.81 -43.80
N GLU A 82 -7.97 -0.72 -42.65
CA GLU A 82 -7.68 -1.53 -41.45
C GLU A 82 -8.06 -3.01 -41.61
N GLY A 83 -8.74 -3.38 -42.72
CA GLY A 83 -9.06 -4.77 -43.04
C GLY A 83 -7.85 -5.69 -43.11
N LYS A 84 -6.70 -5.17 -43.53
CA LYS A 84 -5.43 -5.92 -43.62
C LYS A 84 -4.91 -6.42 -42.27
N ASP A 85 -5.43 -5.88 -41.16
CA ASP A 85 -5.02 -6.25 -39.81
C ASP A 85 -5.84 -7.45 -39.27
N TRP A 86 -6.87 -7.90 -40.00
CA TRP A 86 -7.74 -8.99 -39.55
C TRP A 86 -8.34 -9.88 -40.66
N CYS A 87 -8.12 -9.56 -41.94
CA CYS A 87 -8.61 -10.32 -43.09
C CYS A 87 -7.43 -10.70 -44.00
N TYR A 88 -7.19 -12.00 -44.16
CA TYR A 88 -6.02 -12.56 -44.84
C TYR A 88 -6.44 -13.51 -45.97
N PRO A 89 -6.64 -12.98 -47.18
CA PRO A 89 -6.92 -13.80 -48.36
C PRO A 89 -5.64 -14.45 -48.91
N VAL A 90 -5.71 -15.74 -49.23
CA VAL A 90 -4.69 -16.53 -49.93
C VAL A 90 -5.38 -17.28 -51.06
N LEU A 91 -4.91 -17.11 -52.29
CA LEU A 91 -5.41 -17.86 -53.43
C LEU A 91 -4.65 -19.17 -53.58
N GLU A 92 -5.38 -20.28 -53.58
CA GLU A 92 -4.88 -21.61 -53.93
C GLU A 92 -5.74 -22.15 -55.09
N ASP A 93 -5.14 -22.27 -56.27
CA ASP A 93 -5.86 -22.60 -57.52
C ASP A 93 -7.04 -21.65 -57.77
N ASN A 94 -8.26 -22.19 -57.82
CA ASN A 94 -9.51 -21.43 -58.00
C ASN A 94 -10.24 -21.15 -56.67
N LEU A 95 -9.57 -21.35 -55.54
CA LEU A 95 -10.14 -21.22 -54.20
C LEU A 95 -9.42 -20.12 -53.43
N LEU A 96 -10.11 -19.01 -53.19
CA LEU A 96 -9.64 -17.95 -52.30
C LEU A 96 -9.98 -18.33 -50.85
N LYS A 97 -8.97 -18.80 -50.12
CA LYS A 97 -9.08 -19.07 -48.68
C LYS A 97 -8.85 -17.77 -47.92
N VAL A 98 -9.81 -17.35 -47.11
CA VAL A 98 -9.72 -16.13 -46.33
C VAL A 98 -9.76 -16.46 -44.84
N THR A 99 -8.70 -16.09 -44.13
CA THR A 99 -8.63 -16.20 -42.67
C THR A 99 -8.99 -14.88 -42.02
N PHE A 100 -9.90 -14.93 -41.03
CA PHE A 100 -10.36 -13.78 -40.26
C PHE A 100 -9.94 -13.89 -38.80
N GLU A 101 -9.26 -12.87 -38.28
CA GLU A 101 -8.98 -12.76 -36.85
C GLU A 101 -10.28 -12.49 -36.07
N PRO A 102 -10.37 -12.91 -34.80
CA PRO A 102 -11.50 -12.55 -33.96
C PRO A 102 -11.66 -11.03 -33.82
N ASN A 103 -12.90 -10.57 -33.77
CA ASN A 103 -13.23 -9.22 -33.34
C ASN A 103 -13.38 -9.21 -31.82
N TYR A 104 -12.62 -8.37 -31.14
CA TYR A 104 -12.62 -8.24 -29.67
C TYR A 104 -13.37 -7.00 -29.17
N TYR A 105 -13.93 -6.21 -30.09
CA TYR A 105 -14.60 -4.95 -29.80
C TYR A 105 -16.13 -5.13 -29.77
N GLU A 106 -16.82 -4.22 -29.10
CA GLU A 106 -18.28 -4.18 -29.01
C GLU A 106 -18.94 -3.59 -30.26
N GLU A 107 -18.14 -3.17 -31.23
CA GLU A 107 -18.60 -2.64 -32.51
C GLU A 107 -18.30 -3.63 -33.64
N PRO A 108 -19.21 -3.79 -34.62
CA PRO A 108 -18.92 -4.56 -35.82
C PRO A 108 -17.88 -3.84 -36.67
N ARG A 109 -17.15 -4.60 -37.49
CA ARG A 109 -16.16 -4.05 -38.43
C ARG A 109 -16.39 -4.57 -39.83
N ALA A 110 -15.93 -3.81 -40.83
CA ALA A 110 -16.11 -4.16 -42.23
C ALA A 110 -14.85 -3.82 -43.04
N THR A 111 -14.64 -4.55 -44.13
CA THR A 111 -13.63 -4.26 -45.14
C THR A 111 -14.10 -4.76 -46.51
N VAL A 112 -13.28 -4.58 -47.53
CA VAL A 112 -13.51 -5.08 -48.89
C VAL A 112 -12.25 -5.80 -49.34
N ILE A 113 -12.41 -7.02 -49.84
CA ILE A 113 -11.36 -7.73 -50.58
C ILE A 113 -11.52 -7.33 -52.04
N THR A 114 -10.50 -6.70 -52.62
CA THR A 114 -10.49 -6.31 -54.03
C THR A 114 -9.62 -7.27 -54.83
N LEU A 115 -10.23 -7.97 -55.77
CA LEU A 115 -9.58 -8.79 -56.80
C LEU A 115 -9.33 -7.93 -58.03
N THR A 116 -8.15 -8.09 -58.64
CA THR A 116 -7.79 -7.40 -59.88
C THR A 116 -7.11 -8.36 -60.86
N TYR A 117 -7.49 -8.29 -62.14
CA TYR A 117 -6.89 -9.03 -63.26
C TYR A 117 -6.95 -8.15 -64.52
N GLY A 118 -5.83 -7.60 -64.96
CA GLY A 118 -5.82 -6.55 -65.99
C GLY A 118 -6.65 -5.33 -65.57
N ASP A 119 -7.61 -4.92 -66.39
CA ASP A 119 -8.55 -3.82 -66.09
C ASP A 119 -9.76 -4.26 -65.25
N LEU A 120 -9.89 -5.57 -64.99
CA LEU A 120 -11.04 -6.11 -64.27
C LEU A 120 -10.83 -5.98 -62.77
N ARG A 121 -11.89 -5.53 -62.10
CA ARG A 121 -11.94 -5.34 -60.65
C ARG A 121 -13.20 -6.01 -60.10
N ARG A 122 -13.03 -6.84 -59.07
CA ARG A 122 -14.13 -7.40 -58.30
C ARG A 122 -13.94 -7.13 -56.82
N GLU A 123 -15.03 -6.84 -56.14
CA GLU A 123 -15.03 -6.49 -54.73
C GLU A 123 -15.91 -7.49 -53.99
N ILE A 124 -15.36 -8.04 -52.91
CA ILE A 124 -16.09 -8.88 -51.96
C ILE A 124 -16.23 -8.07 -50.68
N PRO A 125 -17.42 -7.52 -50.40
CA PRO A 125 -17.71 -6.93 -49.11
C PRO A 125 -17.57 -7.96 -47.99
N VAL A 126 -16.91 -7.57 -46.91
CA VAL A 126 -16.75 -8.39 -45.71
C VAL A 126 -17.30 -7.61 -44.52
N THR A 127 -18.23 -8.20 -43.79
CA THR A 127 -18.64 -7.71 -42.48
C THR A 127 -18.28 -8.74 -41.40
N GLN A 128 -17.85 -8.26 -40.24
CA GLN A 128 -17.62 -9.09 -39.07
C GLN A 128 -18.40 -8.55 -37.88
N ALA A 129 -19.17 -9.43 -37.23
CA ALA A 129 -20.01 -9.07 -36.10
C ALA A 129 -19.21 -8.52 -34.90
N ALA A 130 -19.87 -7.69 -34.09
CA ALA A 130 -19.38 -7.25 -32.79
C ALA A 130 -19.25 -8.41 -31.80
N SER A 131 -18.28 -8.31 -30.90
CA SER A 131 -18.18 -9.17 -29.71
C SER A 131 -18.85 -8.51 -28.51
N SER A 132 -18.84 -9.20 -27.36
CA SER A 132 -19.29 -8.61 -26.09
C SER A 132 -18.19 -7.82 -25.35
N GLY A 133 -17.08 -7.48 -26.01
CA GLY A 133 -15.94 -6.79 -25.40
C GLY A 133 -15.02 -7.70 -24.56
N SER A 134 -13.81 -7.20 -24.27
CA SER A 134 -12.77 -7.93 -23.51
C SER A 134 -12.81 -7.69 -22.00
N ALA A 135 -13.59 -6.73 -21.53
CA ALA A 135 -13.68 -6.37 -20.11
C ALA A 135 -14.42 -7.46 -19.30
N ASP A 136 -13.93 -7.71 -18.08
CA ASP A 136 -14.61 -8.60 -17.14
C ASP A 136 -15.97 -8.00 -16.75
N VAL A 137 -16.99 -8.85 -16.61
CA VAL A 137 -18.39 -8.43 -16.46
C VAL A 137 -18.77 -8.47 -14.98
N LYS A 138 -19.11 -7.32 -14.38
CA LYS A 138 -19.73 -7.26 -13.05
C LYS A 138 -21.12 -7.90 -13.12
N ILE A 139 -21.39 -8.83 -12.22
CA ILE A 139 -22.66 -9.54 -12.10
C ILE A 139 -23.55 -8.74 -11.15
N GLU A 140 -24.77 -8.46 -11.58
CA GLU A 140 -25.76 -7.71 -10.79
C GLU A 140 -26.26 -8.57 -9.62
N VAL A 141 -26.32 -7.97 -8.43
CA VAL A 141 -26.95 -8.54 -7.24
C VAL A 141 -28.42 -8.09 -7.22
N THR A 142 -29.35 -9.04 -7.15
CA THR A 142 -30.80 -8.72 -7.12
C THR A 142 -31.36 -8.60 -5.71
N ASN A 143 -30.79 -9.35 -4.77
CA ASN A 143 -31.18 -9.34 -3.36
C ASN A 143 -30.03 -9.85 -2.49
N ALA A 144 -30.01 -9.48 -1.22
CA ALA A 144 -29.14 -10.09 -0.22
C ALA A 144 -29.83 -10.17 1.14
N GLU A 145 -29.37 -11.10 1.98
CA GLU A 145 -29.85 -11.32 3.34
C GLU A 145 -28.67 -11.52 4.28
N ALA A 146 -28.76 -11.00 5.50
CA ALA A 146 -27.75 -11.17 6.55
C ALA A 146 -28.37 -11.72 7.84
N THR A 147 -27.59 -12.41 8.67
CA THR A 147 -28.05 -12.95 9.96
C THR A 147 -28.70 -11.88 10.84
N THR A 148 -28.10 -10.68 10.89
CA THR A 148 -28.70 -9.47 11.49
C THR A 148 -28.23 -8.24 10.72
N GLU A 149 -28.91 -7.11 10.89
CA GLU A 149 -28.53 -5.85 10.27
C GLU A 149 -28.88 -4.66 11.16
N GLU A 150 -28.11 -3.58 11.05
CA GLU A 150 -28.36 -2.35 11.78
C GLU A 150 -29.29 -1.42 11.00
N VAL A 151 -30.60 -1.64 11.11
CA VAL A 151 -31.63 -0.78 10.51
C VAL A 151 -32.39 0.06 11.54
N GLU A 152 -32.17 -0.20 12.83
CA GLU A 152 -32.88 0.46 13.93
C GLU A 152 -32.38 1.91 14.15
N SER A 153 -31.06 2.11 14.13
CA SER A 153 -30.42 3.37 14.51
C SER A 153 -29.86 4.16 13.33
N GLU A 154 -29.15 3.49 12.41
CA GLU A 154 -28.35 4.16 11.36
C GLU A 154 -28.72 3.78 9.91
N GLN A 155 -29.74 2.94 9.68
CA GLN A 155 -30.14 2.49 8.34
C GLN A 155 -28.96 1.89 7.53
N ARG A 156 -28.12 1.10 8.21
CA ARG A 156 -26.95 0.39 7.67
C ARG A 156 -27.30 -1.06 7.27
N GLY A 157 -28.45 -1.23 6.62
CA GLY A 157 -28.98 -2.52 6.17
C GLY A 157 -28.15 -3.19 5.08
N ILE A 158 -28.45 -4.44 4.77
CA ILE A 158 -27.63 -5.25 3.83
C ILE A 158 -27.53 -4.68 2.42
N ILE A 159 -28.52 -3.87 2.00
CA ILE A 159 -28.53 -3.15 0.72
C ILE A 159 -27.26 -2.31 0.50
N ASN A 160 -26.71 -1.74 1.59
CA ASN A 160 -25.51 -0.91 1.54
C ASN A 160 -24.21 -1.70 1.30
N SER A 161 -24.28 -3.01 1.09
CA SER A 161 -23.12 -3.83 0.71
C SER A 161 -23.08 -4.13 -0.79
N TYR A 162 -24.03 -3.63 -1.58
CA TYR A 162 -24.08 -3.83 -3.03
C TYR A 162 -24.83 -2.67 -3.74
N ASP A 163 -24.79 -1.47 -3.16
CA ASP A 163 -25.47 -0.28 -3.69
C ASP A 163 -24.61 0.50 -4.70
N GLY A 164 -23.34 0.12 -4.87
CA GLY A 164 -22.40 0.79 -5.75
C GLY A 164 -21.78 2.06 -5.15
N ASP A 165 -22.02 2.35 -3.87
CA ASP A 165 -21.41 3.45 -3.12
C ASP A 165 -20.38 2.92 -2.12
N TYR A 166 -19.10 3.05 -2.46
CA TYR A 166 -17.97 2.61 -1.62
C TYR A 166 -17.81 3.40 -0.30
N ILE A 167 -18.59 4.45 -0.08
CA ILE A 167 -18.64 5.22 1.18
C ILE A 167 -19.77 4.71 2.08
N SER A 168 -20.86 4.26 1.47
CA SER A 168 -21.93 3.50 2.10
C SER A 168 -21.38 2.19 2.67
N TYR A 169 -22.06 1.65 3.68
CA TYR A 169 -21.69 0.32 4.21
C TYR A 169 -22.82 -0.32 4.98
N PHE A 170 -22.84 -1.65 4.90
CA PHE A 170 -23.57 -2.55 5.77
C PHE A 170 -22.90 -2.67 7.14
N ASN A 171 -23.70 -2.79 8.19
CA ASN A 171 -23.27 -3.26 9.51
C ASN A 171 -24.23 -4.34 10.04
N SER A 172 -23.68 -5.36 10.70
CA SER A 172 -24.45 -6.18 11.64
C SER A 172 -25.06 -5.30 12.74
N LYS A 173 -26.12 -5.78 13.40
CA LYS A 173 -26.74 -5.07 14.54
C LYS A 173 -25.69 -4.62 15.57
N PHE A 174 -25.85 -3.42 16.13
CA PHE A 174 -24.86 -2.86 17.05
C PHE A 174 -24.59 -3.75 18.27
N GLY A 175 -23.30 -3.92 18.59
CA GLY A 175 -22.79 -4.80 19.62
C GLY A 175 -21.68 -5.69 19.08
N ALA A 176 -20.99 -6.42 19.96
CA ALA A 176 -20.15 -7.53 19.54
C ALA A 176 -21.04 -8.73 19.22
N PHE A 177 -20.91 -9.29 18.02
CA PHE A 177 -21.52 -10.53 17.61
C PHE A 177 -20.86 -11.70 18.33
N THR A 178 -21.67 -12.61 18.86
CA THR A 178 -21.19 -13.75 19.68
C THR A 178 -21.70 -15.10 19.18
N ASP A 179 -22.70 -15.11 18.29
CA ASP A 179 -23.37 -16.31 17.79
C ASP A 179 -22.80 -16.76 16.43
N TRP A 180 -21.48 -16.97 16.35
CA TRP A 180 -20.80 -17.38 15.12
C TRP A 180 -21.30 -18.75 14.58
N PRO A 181 -21.37 -18.95 13.25
CA PRO A 181 -20.95 -18.02 12.18
C PRO A 181 -22.03 -16.98 11.81
N PHE A 182 -21.57 -15.82 11.35
CA PHE A 182 -22.43 -14.80 10.74
C PHE A 182 -22.60 -15.09 9.25
N LEU A 183 -23.84 -15.06 8.75
CA LEU A 183 -24.16 -15.39 7.37
C LEU A 183 -24.54 -14.15 6.58
N ILE A 184 -24.00 -14.03 5.38
CA ILE A 184 -24.50 -13.10 4.35
C ILE A 184 -24.74 -13.90 3.08
N THR A 185 -25.93 -13.84 2.50
CA THR A 185 -26.28 -14.53 1.25
C THR A 185 -26.70 -13.52 0.19
N TYR A 186 -25.98 -13.48 -0.93
CA TYR A 186 -26.27 -12.66 -2.10
C TYR A 186 -26.94 -13.51 -3.18
N THR A 187 -27.98 -12.99 -3.83
CA THR A 187 -28.63 -13.59 -4.99
C THR A 187 -28.18 -12.87 -6.26
N LEU A 188 -27.65 -13.62 -7.21
CA LEU A 188 -27.06 -13.09 -8.44
C LEU A 188 -28.04 -13.17 -9.61
N LYS A 189 -28.04 -12.16 -10.47
CA LYS A 189 -28.83 -12.12 -11.70
C LYS A 189 -28.09 -12.81 -12.84
N ASP A 190 -28.73 -13.80 -13.47
CA ASP A 190 -28.28 -14.44 -14.72
C ASP A 190 -26.78 -14.82 -14.73
N CYS A 191 -26.25 -15.24 -13.59
CA CYS A 191 -24.82 -15.53 -13.42
C CYS A 191 -24.44 -16.86 -14.06
N THR A 192 -24.00 -16.80 -15.32
CA THR A 192 -23.54 -17.97 -16.07
C THR A 192 -22.21 -18.54 -15.58
N SER A 193 -21.34 -17.69 -15.00
CA SER A 193 -20.06 -18.09 -14.43
C SER A 193 -19.63 -17.03 -13.40
N LEU A 194 -19.21 -17.48 -12.22
CA LEU A 194 -18.58 -16.65 -11.20
C LEU A 194 -17.09 -17.03 -11.13
N ASP A 195 -16.22 -16.08 -11.44
CA ASP A 195 -14.77 -16.30 -11.53
C ASP A 195 -14.04 -15.75 -10.30
N TYR A 196 -14.39 -14.54 -9.85
CA TYR A 196 -13.82 -13.93 -8.66
C TYR A 196 -14.80 -12.94 -8.01
N ILE A 197 -14.50 -12.57 -6.77
CA ILE A 197 -15.28 -11.63 -5.96
C ILE A 197 -14.35 -10.50 -5.49
N ILE A 198 -14.84 -9.28 -5.36
CA ILE A 198 -14.12 -8.20 -4.68
C ILE A 198 -14.89 -7.82 -3.41
N TYR A 199 -14.23 -7.96 -2.27
CA TYR A 199 -14.72 -7.51 -0.97
C TYR A 199 -14.12 -6.14 -0.64
N HIS A 200 -14.96 -5.16 -0.38
CA HIS A 200 -14.57 -3.83 0.09
C HIS A 200 -14.99 -3.65 1.56
N PRO A 201 -14.04 -3.60 2.50
CA PRO A 201 -14.32 -3.22 3.88
C PRO A 201 -14.82 -1.77 3.99
N ARG A 202 -15.49 -1.41 5.09
CA ARG A 202 -15.89 -0.01 5.37
C ARG A 202 -14.67 0.91 5.42
N THR A 203 -14.76 2.06 4.75
CA THR A 203 -13.62 2.97 4.55
C THR A 203 -13.70 4.26 5.39
N ASP A 204 -14.64 4.38 6.32
CA ASP A 204 -14.78 5.60 7.10
C ASP A 204 -13.59 5.82 8.05
N ASN A 205 -13.40 7.08 8.44
CA ASN A 205 -12.31 7.50 9.33
C ASN A 205 -12.52 7.09 10.80
N GLY A 206 -13.63 6.40 11.10
CA GLY A 206 -13.93 5.87 12.41
C GLY A 206 -13.14 4.60 12.73
N THR A 207 -13.73 3.73 13.54
CA THR A 207 -13.02 2.58 14.10
C THR A 207 -12.82 1.41 13.13
N LYS A 208 -13.38 1.48 11.92
CA LYS A 208 -13.30 0.46 10.86
C LYS A 208 -13.63 -0.97 11.31
N TYR A 209 -14.53 -1.11 12.29
CA TYR A 209 -14.91 -2.41 12.84
C TYR A 209 -15.64 -3.28 11.83
N GLY A 210 -15.38 -4.58 11.93
CA GLY A 210 -16.08 -5.62 11.19
C GLY A 210 -15.56 -5.95 9.81
N ALA A 211 -14.35 -5.52 9.48
CA ALA A 211 -13.57 -6.13 8.40
C ALA A 211 -13.51 -7.66 8.59
N PHE A 212 -13.76 -8.43 7.55
CA PHE A 212 -13.79 -9.90 7.64
C PHE A 212 -12.38 -10.43 7.87
N ASN A 213 -12.24 -11.40 8.77
CA ASN A 213 -10.96 -12.04 9.06
C ASN A 213 -10.96 -13.50 8.58
N ASP A 214 -11.84 -14.33 9.15
CA ASP A 214 -11.91 -15.76 8.83
C ASP A 214 -13.31 -16.07 8.32
N PHE A 215 -13.42 -16.55 7.09
CA PHE A 215 -14.70 -16.81 6.46
C PHE A 215 -14.60 -17.81 5.31
N GLU A 216 -15.73 -18.44 5.03
CA GLU A 216 -15.89 -19.36 3.91
C GLU A 216 -16.87 -18.77 2.89
N VAL A 217 -16.64 -19.10 1.62
CA VAL A 217 -17.57 -18.81 0.52
C VAL A 217 -18.20 -20.12 0.07
N TRP A 218 -19.52 -20.11 0.03
CA TRP A 218 -20.37 -21.19 -0.38
C TRP A 218 -21.27 -20.73 -1.54
N VAL A 219 -21.63 -21.64 -2.44
CA VAL A 219 -22.47 -21.31 -3.60
C VAL A 219 -23.62 -22.29 -3.75
N SER A 220 -24.73 -21.80 -4.27
CA SER A 220 -25.86 -22.60 -4.76
C SER A 220 -26.00 -22.36 -6.27
N THR A 221 -26.22 -23.43 -7.03
CA THR A 221 -26.37 -23.40 -8.49
C THR A 221 -27.70 -24.02 -8.89
N GLU A 222 -28.07 -23.87 -10.17
CA GLU A 222 -29.28 -24.52 -10.70
C GLU A 222 -29.22 -26.06 -10.60
N GLU A 223 -28.04 -26.64 -10.82
CA GLU A 223 -27.81 -28.08 -10.77
C GLU A 223 -27.68 -28.60 -9.33
N LYS A 224 -27.15 -27.77 -8.42
CA LYS A 224 -26.93 -28.07 -7.00
C LYS A 224 -27.52 -26.94 -6.16
N PRO A 225 -28.82 -27.00 -5.84
CA PRO A 225 -29.49 -25.94 -5.09
C PRO A 225 -29.05 -25.85 -3.63
N GLU A 226 -28.48 -26.92 -3.08
CA GLU A 226 -27.85 -26.88 -1.76
C GLU A 226 -26.50 -26.14 -1.79
N PHE A 227 -26.19 -25.42 -0.71
CA PHE A 227 -24.94 -24.69 -0.62
C PHE A 227 -23.75 -25.65 -0.52
N VAL A 228 -22.77 -25.45 -1.39
CA VAL A 228 -21.49 -26.17 -1.39
C VAL A 228 -20.35 -25.19 -1.13
N LYS A 229 -19.44 -25.52 -0.21
CA LYS A 229 -18.24 -24.73 0.04
C LYS A 229 -17.36 -24.73 -1.20
N VAL A 230 -17.01 -23.54 -1.68
CA VAL A 230 -16.07 -23.39 -2.81
C VAL A 230 -14.69 -22.99 -2.36
N LYS A 231 -14.59 -22.22 -1.27
CA LYS A 231 -13.31 -21.76 -0.74
C LYS A 231 -13.42 -21.21 0.68
N GLU A 232 -12.30 -21.18 1.39
CA GLU A 232 -12.11 -20.50 2.67
C GLU A 232 -10.99 -19.46 2.56
N TYR A 233 -11.11 -18.40 3.36
CA TYR A 233 -10.21 -17.25 3.33
C TYR A 233 -9.86 -16.86 4.77
N THR A 234 -8.58 -16.51 4.96
CA THR A 234 -8.08 -15.90 6.19
C THR A 234 -7.35 -14.61 5.82
N LEU A 235 -7.95 -13.49 6.21
CA LEU A 235 -7.40 -12.15 6.11
C LEU A 235 -6.91 -11.71 7.49
N GLU A 236 -6.01 -10.72 7.49
CA GLU A 236 -5.51 -10.16 8.74
C GLU A 236 -6.61 -9.46 9.54
N THR A 237 -6.44 -9.41 10.86
CA THR A 237 -7.36 -8.64 11.69
C THR A 237 -7.27 -7.17 11.35
N ASN A 238 -8.43 -6.52 11.16
CA ASN A 238 -8.50 -5.11 10.74
C ASN A 238 -7.93 -4.85 9.34
N TYR A 239 -8.00 -5.84 8.44
CA TYR A 239 -7.64 -5.66 7.05
C TYR A 239 -8.69 -4.79 6.34
N VAL A 240 -8.37 -3.50 6.17
CA VAL A 240 -9.30 -2.46 5.69
C VAL A 240 -9.10 -2.11 4.21
N THR A 241 -8.37 -2.96 3.49
CA THR A 241 -8.08 -2.80 2.07
C THR A 241 -9.04 -3.69 1.27
N ALA A 242 -9.49 -3.19 0.12
CA ALA A 242 -10.25 -4.01 -0.82
C ALA A 242 -9.48 -5.30 -1.16
N THR A 243 -10.19 -6.42 -1.25
CA THR A 243 -9.58 -7.75 -1.43
C THR A 243 -10.24 -8.49 -2.58
N ILE A 244 -9.42 -9.03 -3.48
CA ILE A 244 -9.89 -9.93 -4.54
C ILE A 244 -9.89 -11.36 -3.99
N LEU A 245 -11.07 -11.94 -3.91
CA LEU A 245 -11.30 -13.30 -3.44
C LEU A 245 -11.39 -14.22 -4.66
N ASN A 246 -10.22 -14.74 -5.06
CA ASN A 246 -10.12 -15.70 -6.15
C ASN A 246 -10.72 -17.04 -5.72
N LEU A 247 -11.63 -17.61 -6.51
CA LEU A 247 -12.15 -18.96 -6.28
C LEU A 247 -11.11 -20.03 -6.63
N ASN A 248 -11.34 -21.29 -6.24
CA ASN A 248 -10.47 -22.40 -6.66
C ASN A 248 -10.61 -22.69 -8.15
N GLU A 249 -11.82 -22.57 -8.67
CA GLU A 249 -12.17 -22.69 -10.07
C GLU A 249 -13.45 -21.88 -10.35
N PRO A 250 -13.69 -21.45 -11.59
CA PRO A 250 -14.93 -20.77 -11.96
C PRO A 250 -16.17 -21.63 -11.70
N VAL A 251 -17.17 -21.08 -11.02
CA VAL A 251 -18.42 -21.79 -10.71
C VAL A 251 -19.48 -21.42 -11.73
N LYS A 252 -20.06 -22.41 -12.41
CA LYS A 252 -21.09 -22.20 -13.45
C LYS A 252 -22.50 -22.07 -12.86
N ASN A 253 -23.32 -21.26 -13.52
CA ASN A 253 -24.76 -21.13 -13.27
C ASN A 253 -25.12 -20.87 -11.79
N VAL A 254 -24.37 -19.96 -11.15
CA VAL A 254 -24.57 -19.60 -9.74
C VAL A 254 -25.88 -18.85 -9.57
N LYS A 255 -26.68 -19.23 -8.57
CA LYS A 255 -27.89 -18.49 -8.16
C LYS A 255 -27.62 -17.66 -6.91
N GLN A 256 -26.91 -18.23 -5.93
CA GLN A 256 -26.62 -17.56 -4.68
C GLN A 256 -25.18 -17.80 -4.23
N VAL A 257 -24.60 -16.80 -3.58
CA VAL A 257 -23.30 -16.86 -2.91
C VAL A 257 -23.52 -16.55 -1.43
N ARG A 258 -23.07 -17.45 -0.55
CA ARG A 258 -23.14 -17.30 0.89
C ARG A 258 -21.75 -17.18 1.49
N PHE A 259 -21.56 -16.12 2.25
CA PHE A 259 -20.43 -15.95 3.15
C PHE A 259 -20.79 -16.55 4.51
N VAL A 260 -19.97 -17.47 4.99
CA VAL A 260 -20.02 -18.03 6.35
C VAL A 260 -18.84 -17.43 7.10
N ILE A 261 -19.10 -16.35 7.84
CA ILE A 261 -18.07 -15.56 8.50
C ILE A 261 -17.88 -16.09 9.91
N ASN A 262 -16.67 -16.55 10.23
CA ASN A 262 -16.31 -17.16 11.50
C ASN A 262 -15.64 -16.15 12.46
N ALA A 263 -14.96 -15.15 11.90
CA ALA A 263 -14.38 -14.05 12.66
C ALA A 263 -14.29 -12.77 11.84
N ALA A 264 -14.41 -11.63 12.52
CA ALA A 264 -14.24 -10.31 11.93
C ALA A 264 -13.76 -9.31 13.00
N HIS A 265 -13.16 -8.20 12.56
CA HIS A 265 -12.52 -7.24 13.45
C HIS A 265 -13.47 -6.70 14.53
N ASN A 266 -13.05 -6.79 15.80
CA ASN A 266 -13.84 -6.41 16.99
C ASN A 266 -15.20 -7.12 17.11
N ASN A 267 -15.30 -8.33 16.56
CA ASN A 267 -16.52 -9.13 16.55
C ASN A 267 -17.73 -8.38 15.98
N ARG A 268 -17.51 -7.51 15.00
CA ARG A 268 -18.59 -6.89 14.22
C ARG A 268 -18.50 -7.35 12.78
N ILE A 269 -19.53 -7.14 11.97
CA ILE A 269 -19.49 -7.48 10.55
C ILE A 269 -19.85 -6.23 9.76
N SER A 270 -18.99 -5.83 8.82
CA SER A 270 -19.25 -4.70 7.93
C SER A 270 -18.71 -4.94 6.52
N CYS A 271 -19.38 -4.32 5.55
CA CYS A 271 -19.04 -4.43 4.14
C CYS A 271 -19.49 -3.14 3.45
N ALA A 272 -18.55 -2.41 2.83
CA ALA A 272 -18.88 -1.26 1.99
C ALA A 272 -19.48 -1.71 0.66
N GLU A 273 -18.85 -2.69 0.02
CA GLU A 273 -19.32 -3.19 -1.28
C GLU A 273 -18.82 -4.64 -1.47
N MET A 274 -19.68 -5.50 -2.02
CA MET A 274 -19.37 -6.86 -2.41
C MET A 274 -19.68 -7.01 -3.91
N GLU A 275 -18.64 -7.23 -4.70
CA GLU A 275 -18.77 -7.27 -6.15
C GLU A 275 -18.45 -8.65 -6.71
N PHE A 276 -19.24 -9.12 -7.66
CA PHE A 276 -19.12 -10.45 -8.25
C PHE A 276 -18.76 -10.30 -9.73
N PHE A 277 -17.80 -11.08 -10.22
CA PHE A 277 -17.31 -10.91 -11.59
C PHE A 277 -17.22 -12.22 -12.36
N ARG A 278 -17.49 -12.08 -13.66
CA ARG A 278 -17.22 -13.08 -14.68
C ARG A 278 -16.08 -12.60 -15.58
N ILE A 279 -15.10 -13.45 -15.86
CA ILE A 279 -14.06 -13.14 -16.84
C ILE A 279 -14.67 -13.14 -18.25
N SER A 280 -14.30 -12.16 -19.09
CA SER A 280 -14.79 -12.15 -20.48
C SER A 280 -14.30 -13.37 -21.26
N ALA A 281 -15.22 -14.04 -21.94
CA ALA A 281 -14.88 -15.11 -22.88
C ALA A 281 -14.11 -14.59 -24.13
N ASN A 282 -14.19 -13.27 -24.38
CA ASN A 282 -13.49 -12.60 -25.48
C ASN A 282 -12.22 -11.89 -24.98
N LYS A 283 -11.65 -12.30 -23.84
CA LYS A 283 -10.40 -11.73 -23.36
C LYS A 283 -9.24 -12.19 -24.25
N TYR A 284 -8.46 -11.24 -24.78
CA TYR A 284 -7.29 -11.58 -25.56
C TYR A 284 -6.15 -12.03 -24.65
N ASP A 285 -5.51 -13.15 -25.03
CA ASP A 285 -4.32 -13.63 -24.36
C ASP A 285 -3.09 -12.87 -24.88
N TYR A 286 -2.71 -11.82 -24.16
CA TYR A 286 -1.55 -11.01 -24.48
C TYR A 286 -0.22 -11.79 -24.38
N THR A 287 -0.18 -12.94 -23.71
CA THR A 287 1.04 -13.78 -23.61
C THR A 287 1.39 -14.48 -24.94
N LYS A 288 0.55 -14.35 -25.97
CA LYS A 288 0.91 -14.69 -27.36
C LYS A 288 1.92 -13.72 -27.97
N VAL A 289 1.95 -12.48 -27.48
CA VAL A 289 2.83 -11.40 -27.97
C VAL A 289 3.90 -11.07 -26.94
N PHE A 290 3.55 -11.02 -25.66
CA PHE A 290 4.46 -10.71 -24.56
C PHE A 290 4.92 -11.96 -23.82
N THR A 291 6.02 -11.85 -23.07
CA THR A 291 6.61 -12.95 -22.31
C THR A 291 5.74 -13.41 -21.14
N ASP A 292 4.99 -12.48 -20.51
CA ASP A 292 4.15 -12.72 -19.34
C ASP A 292 3.05 -11.64 -19.22
N ASN A 293 2.24 -11.75 -18.16
CA ASN A 293 1.12 -10.87 -17.85
C ASN A 293 1.50 -9.40 -17.61
N THR A 294 2.76 -9.10 -17.28
CA THR A 294 3.22 -7.71 -17.12
C THR A 294 3.33 -6.99 -18.46
N CYS A 295 3.39 -7.72 -19.57
CA CYS A 295 3.58 -7.16 -20.91
C CYS A 295 4.81 -6.23 -21.01
N SER A 296 5.83 -6.44 -20.18
CA SER A 296 7.02 -5.57 -20.17
C SER A 296 8.01 -5.91 -21.28
N GLU A 297 7.93 -7.11 -21.86
CA GLU A 297 8.85 -7.65 -22.85
C GLU A 297 8.11 -8.44 -23.93
N LEU A 298 8.57 -8.37 -25.18
CA LEU A 298 8.03 -9.14 -26.29
C LEU A 298 8.64 -10.54 -26.32
N ARG A 299 7.88 -11.51 -26.83
CA ARG A 299 8.44 -12.82 -27.17
C ARG A 299 9.41 -12.70 -28.35
N GLU A 300 10.33 -13.64 -28.42
CA GLU A 300 11.24 -13.76 -29.56
C GLU A 300 10.44 -13.99 -30.86
N GLY A 301 10.81 -13.27 -31.92
CA GLY A 301 10.23 -13.42 -33.25
C GLY A 301 8.96 -12.62 -33.53
N ILE A 302 8.44 -11.86 -32.56
CA ILE A 302 7.28 -10.97 -32.77
C ILE A 302 7.61 -9.89 -33.80
N THR A 303 6.73 -9.74 -34.80
CA THR A 303 6.86 -8.76 -35.88
C THR A 303 5.80 -7.66 -35.77
N GLU A 304 5.97 -6.57 -36.53
CA GLU A 304 4.95 -5.51 -36.65
C GLU A 304 3.60 -6.08 -37.14
N THR A 305 3.65 -7.09 -38.02
CA THR A 305 2.44 -7.78 -38.52
C THR A 305 1.68 -8.48 -37.40
N ASP A 306 2.39 -9.09 -36.44
CA ASP A 306 1.77 -9.76 -35.29
C ASP A 306 1.15 -8.74 -34.33
N ILE A 307 1.83 -7.60 -34.12
CA ILE A 307 1.33 -6.50 -33.29
C ILE A 307 0.07 -5.86 -33.92
N ARG A 308 -0.06 -5.80 -35.25
CA ARG A 308 -1.27 -5.25 -35.87
C ARG A 308 -2.52 -6.11 -35.61
N LYS A 309 -2.35 -7.43 -35.47
CA LYS A 309 -3.43 -8.40 -35.24
C LYS A 309 -4.03 -8.37 -33.84
N MET A 310 -3.24 -8.04 -32.82
CA MET A 310 -3.72 -8.02 -31.44
C MET A 310 -4.77 -6.92 -31.23
N PRO A 311 -5.72 -7.04 -30.30
CA PRO A 311 -6.61 -5.95 -29.92
C PRO A 311 -5.95 -5.01 -28.89
N GLY A 312 -6.61 -3.87 -28.62
CA GLY A 312 -6.23 -2.95 -27.55
C GLY A 312 -5.15 -1.94 -27.96
N GLU A 313 -5.57 -0.68 -28.19
CA GLU A 313 -4.68 0.39 -28.64
C GLU A 313 -3.49 0.65 -27.69
N THR A 314 -3.71 0.60 -26.38
CA THR A 314 -2.64 0.75 -25.39
C THR A 314 -1.60 -0.37 -25.52
N TYR A 315 -2.03 -1.61 -25.70
CA TYR A 315 -1.15 -2.76 -25.84
C TYR A 315 -0.41 -2.77 -27.18
N LYS A 316 -1.07 -2.39 -28.28
CA LYS A 316 -0.41 -2.20 -29.58
C LYS A 316 0.69 -1.14 -29.50
N LYS A 317 0.40 0.01 -28.88
CA LYS A 317 1.38 1.09 -28.68
C LYS A 317 2.55 0.61 -27.82
N LEU A 318 2.27 -0.12 -26.74
CA LEU A 318 3.29 -0.71 -25.88
C LEU A 318 4.17 -1.70 -26.64
N ALA A 319 3.58 -2.68 -27.31
CA ALA A 319 4.29 -3.67 -28.10
C ALA A 319 5.15 -3.02 -29.19
N THR A 320 4.60 -2.02 -29.89
CA THR A 320 5.35 -1.26 -30.92
C THR A 320 6.54 -0.51 -30.31
N ALA A 321 6.36 0.13 -29.15
CA ALA A 321 7.43 0.84 -28.46
C ALA A 321 8.53 -0.11 -27.96
N LEU A 322 8.17 -1.31 -27.52
CA LEU A 322 9.12 -2.36 -27.14
C LEU A 322 9.88 -2.90 -28.36
N LEU A 323 9.18 -3.19 -29.46
CA LEU A 323 9.79 -3.68 -30.71
C LEU A 323 10.82 -2.67 -31.24
N ASN A 324 10.52 -1.38 -31.15
CA ASN A 324 11.39 -0.30 -31.62
C ASN A 324 12.45 0.13 -30.60
N GLY A 325 12.45 -0.42 -29.38
CA GLY A 325 13.36 -0.01 -28.30
C GLY A 325 13.15 1.43 -27.80
N SER A 326 11.96 2.01 -28.01
CA SER A 326 11.64 3.39 -27.61
C SER A 326 10.89 3.48 -26.27
N TYR A 327 10.56 2.34 -25.65
CA TYR A 327 9.88 2.31 -24.35
C TYR A 327 10.87 2.52 -23.21
N ASN A 328 10.61 3.49 -22.32
CA ASN A 328 11.40 3.65 -21.09
C ASN A 328 10.71 2.92 -19.92
N PRO A 329 11.26 1.78 -19.45
CA PRO A 329 10.70 1.00 -18.36
C PRO A 329 11.02 1.57 -16.97
N GLU A 330 11.93 2.53 -16.85
CA GLU A 330 12.34 3.11 -15.57
C GLU A 330 11.13 3.60 -14.78
N TYR A 331 11.02 3.17 -13.52
CA TYR A 331 9.86 3.33 -12.60
C TYR A 331 8.54 2.67 -13.05
N ARG A 332 8.36 2.43 -14.34
CA ARG A 332 7.15 1.82 -14.88
C ARG A 332 7.13 0.31 -14.72
N VAL A 333 8.28 -0.35 -14.75
CA VAL A 333 8.41 -1.81 -14.56
C VAL A 333 9.37 -2.05 -13.40
N ALA A 334 8.88 -2.70 -12.35
CA ALA A 334 9.70 -3.02 -11.18
C ALA A 334 9.22 -4.29 -10.48
N GLU A 335 10.11 -4.86 -9.66
CA GLU A 335 9.81 -5.96 -8.76
C GLU A 335 9.58 -5.44 -7.35
N TYR A 336 8.45 -5.81 -6.75
CA TYR A 336 8.05 -5.38 -5.42
C TYR A 336 8.14 -6.55 -4.45
N ARG A 337 9.20 -6.53 -3.64
CA ARG A 337 9.43 -7.54 -2.58
C ARG A 337 8.37 -7.45 -1.48
N PRO A 338 8.13 -8.54 -0.74
CA PRO A 338 7.34 -8.45 0.47
C PRO A 338 8.06 -7.62 1.55
N TYR A 339 7.27 -6.96 2.38
CA TYR A 339 7.68 -6.44 3.68
C TYR A 339 6.89 -7.12 4.79
N GLN A 340 7.49 -7.27 5.96
CA GLN A 340 6.75 -7.79 7.10
C GLN A 340 5.62 -6.82 7.47
N ASN A 341 4.46 -7.34 7.86
CA ASN A 341 3.41 -6.51 8.44
C ASN A 341 3.97 -5.80 9.68
N PRO A 342 3.94 -4.46 9.74
CA PRO A 342 4.56 -3.71 10.82
C PRO A 342 3.92 -3.97 12.19
N ASN A 343 2.71 -4.54 12.25
CA ASN A 343 2.08 -4.98 13.50
C ASN A 343 2.90 -6.05 14.22
N VAL A 344 3.55 -6.96 13.48
CA VAL A 344 4.30 -8.07 14.08
C VAL A 344 5.42 -7.53 14.97
N MET A 345 6.24 -6.63 14.43
CA MET A 345 7.36 -6.08 15.18
C MET A 345 6.93 -5.01 16.19
N ALA A 346 5.82 -4.31 15.95
CA ALA A 346 5.24 -3.41 16.95
C ALA A 346 4.82 -4.16 18.22
N GLU A 347 4.20 -5.34 18.07
CA GLU A 347 3.84 -6.20 19.20
C GLU A 347 5.08 -6.76 19.91
N VAL A 348 6.02 -7.36 19.15
CA VAL A 348 7.26 -7.93 19.69
C VAL A 348 8.10 -6.89 20.44
N ASN A 349 8.14 -5.66 19.92
CA ASN A 349 8.91 -4.57 20.52
C ASN A 349 8.13 -3.70 21.51
N LYS A 350 6.81 -3.89 21.63
CA LYS A 350 5.90 -3.04 22.40
C LYS A 350 5.98 -1.56 22.01
N THR A 351 6.06 -1.29 20.70
CA THR A 351 6.21 0.06 20.10
C THR A 351 5.02 0.44 19.21
N SER A 352 5.09 1.60 18.54
CA SER A 352 4.21 1.89 17.39
C SER A 352 4.60 1.05 16.17
N THR A 353 3.68 0.94 15.21
CA THR A 353 3.93 0.36 13.88
C THR A 353 4.83 1.26 13.04
N TYR A 354 5.66 0.63 12.21
CA TYR A 354 6.54 1.27 11.22
C TYR A 354 5.85 1.37 9.84
N SER A 355 6.59 1.79 8.81
CA SER A 355 6.05 2.18 7.50
C SER A 355 5.11 1.15 6.85
N LEU A 356 4.13 1.70 6.13
CA LEU A 356 3.28 0.98 5.16
C LEU A 356 3.55 1.48 3.73
N ARG A 357 4.70 2.12 3.49
CA ARG A 357 5.08 2.82 2.26
C ARG A 357 6.46 2.40 1.72
N ASP A 358 7.04 1.32 2.23
CA ASP A 358 8.40 0.85 1.90
C ASP A 358 8.66 0.50 0.42
N ASN A 359 7.61 0.39 -0.40
CA ASN A 359 7.65 0.09 -1.84
C ASN A 359 7.10 1.28 -2.65
N PRO A 360 7.81 2.44 -2.70
CA PRO A 360 7.44 3.52 -3.61
C PRO A 360 7.62 3.06 -5.05
N THR A 361 6.79 3.57 -5.94
CA THR A 361 6.87 3.24 -7.38
C THR A 361 7.60 4.30 -8.20
N GLY A 362 7.64 5.55 -7.73
CA GLY A 362 8.04 6.69 -8.53
C GLY A 362 6.98 7.12 -9.56
N ILE A 363 5.78 6.53 -9.53
CA ILE A 363 4.62 6.95 -10.32
C ILE A 363 3.78 7.92 -9.50
N TYR A 364 3.23 8.94 -10.18
CA TYR A 364 2.20 9.80 -9.61
C TYR A 364 0.94 9.75 -10.47
N VAL A 365 -0.20 10.03 -9.84
CA VAL A 365 -1.50 10.03 -10.50
C VAL A 365 -2.31 11.28 -10.17
N GLU A 366 -3.29 11.55 -11.01
CA GLU A 366 -4.25 12.66 -10.88
C GLU A 366 -5.67 12.11 -10.75
N GLN A 367 -6.48 12.75 -9.89
CA GLN A 367 -7.86 12.37 -9.68
C GLN A 367 -8.65 12.34 -11.00
N GLY A 368 -9.38 11.25 -11.21
CA GLY A 368 -10.26 11.06 -12.36
C GLY A 368 -9.58 10.49 -13.60
N GLU A 369 -8.26 10.27 -13.60
CA GLU A 369 -7.63 9.51 -14.68
C GLU A 369 -7.87 8.00 -14.53
N GLU A 370 -7.70 7.27 -15.63
CA GLU A 370 -7.69 5.80 -15.62
C GLU A 370 -6.25 5.32 -15.70
N LEU A 371 -5.86 4.47 -14.76
CA LEU A 371 -4.54 3.86 -14.69
C LEU A 371 -4.65 2.37 -15.01
N THR A 372 -3.85 1.92 -15.97
CA THR A 372 -3.64 0.48 -16.21
C THR A 372 -2.46 0.01 -15.38
N VAL A 373 -2.66 -1.07 -14.62
CA VAL A 373 -1.64 -1.75 -13.82
C VAL A 373 -1.62 -3.23 -14.24
N LEU A 374 -0.49 -3.69 -14.76
CA LEU A 374 -0.28 -5.06 -15.21
C LEU A 374 0.56 -5.80 -14.19
N VAL A 375 -0.03 -6.79 -13.54
CA VAL A 375 0.59 -7.53 -12.43
C VAL A 375 1.02 -8.90 -12.94
N GLY A 376 2.27 -9.27 -12.65
CA GLY A 376 2.80 -10.60 -12.95
C GLY A 376 2.25 -11.68 -12.01
N ASP A 377 2.92 -12.83 -11.99
CA ASP A 377 2.61 -13.91 -11.04
C ASP A 377 2.64 -13.37 -9.61
N THR A 378 1.49 -13.44 -8.95
CA THR A 378 1.31 -12.92 -7.58
C THR A 378 1.95 -13.82 -6.53
N LYS A 379 2.31 -15.06 -6.87
CA LYS A 379 2.85 -16.06 -5.95
C LYS A 379 1.95 -16.24 -4.71
N GLY A 380 0.64 -16.12 -4.92
CA GLY A 380 -0.38 -16.19 -3.88
C GLY A 380 -0.42 -14.99 -2.90
N GLN A 381 0.30 -13.90 -3.18
CA GLN A 381 0.24 -12.68 -2.38
C GLN A 381 -1.03 -11.88 -2.65
N ASN A 382 -1.58 -11.27 -1.60
CA ASN A 382 -2.62 -10.25 -1.72
C ASN A 382 -1.95 -8.88 -1.87
N LEU A 383 -2.08 -8.29 -3.05
CA LEU A 383 -1.46 -7.01 -3.37
C LEU A 383 -2.47 -5.88 -3.32
N SER A 384 -2.02 -4.71 -2.89
CA SER A 384 -2.76 -3.48 -3.10
C SER A 384 -1.86 -2.37 -3.62
N MET A 385 -2.45 -1.46 -4.39
CA MET A 385 -1.86 -0.19 -4.75
C MET A 385 -2.38 0.88 -3.81
N ILE A 386 -1.50 1.73 -3.29
CA ILE A 386 -1.87 2.90 -2.50
C ILE A 386 -1.55 4.17 -3.30
N VAL A 387 -2.48 5.12 -3.26
CA VAL A 387 -2.27 6.49 -3.72
C VAL A 387 -2.30 7.42 -2.51
N GLN A 388 -1.22 8.18 -2.30
CA GLN A 388 -1.06 9.11 -1.17
C GLN A 388 -0.87 10.55 -1.65
N ASP A 389 -1.80 11.42 -1.26
CA ASP A 389 -1.62 12.88 -1.28
C ASP A 389 -1.45 13.38 0.15
N LEU A 390 -0.24 13.85 0.48
CA LEU A 390 0.04 14.35 1.83
C LEU A 390 -0.61 15.70 2.11
N ARG A 391 -1.03 16.46 1.08
CA ARG A 391 -1.80 17.71 1.26
C ARG A 391 -3.14 17.45 1.93
N LEU A 392 -3.70 16.25 1.73
CA LEU A 392 -4.92 15.77 2.38
C LEU A 392 -4.65 15.05 3.72
N GLY A 393 -3.38 14.91 4.12
CA GLY A 393 -2.92 14.24 5.33
C GLY A 393 -2.70 12.73 5.15
N TYR A 394 -1.89 12.11 6.01
CA TYR A 394 -1.50 10.69 5.88
C TYR A 394 -2.71 9.74 5.78
N ASN A 395 -3.72 9.92 6.63
CA ASN A 395 -4.89 9.04 6.72
C ASN A 395 -5.89 9.18 5.55
N SER A 396 -5.62 10.05 4.57
CA SER A 396 -6.50 10.27 3.42
C SER A 396 -6.22 9.36 2.21
N SER A 397 -5.22 8.48 2.31
CA SER A 397 -4.79 7.62 1.20
C SER A 397 -5.92 6.76 0.63
N LYS A 398 -5.87 6.50 -0.68
CA LYS A 398 -6.77 5.56 -1.36
C LYS A 398 -6.04 4.26 -1.64
N SER A 399 -6.72 3.14 -1.46
CA SER A 399 -6.16 1.81 -1.70
C SER A 399 -7.01 1.05 -2.71
N TYR A 400 -6.35 0.29 -3.57
CA TYR A 400 -6.94 -0.46 -4.66
C TYR A 400 -6.39 -1.88 -4.65
N ALA A 401 -7.27 -2.87 -4.61
CA ALA A 401 -6.87 -4.27 -4.73
C ALA A 401 -6.27 -4.52 -6.12
N LEU A 402 -5.21 -5.32 -6.18
CA LEU A 402 -4.58 -5.71 -7.43
C LEU A 402 -4.69 -7.24 -7.62
N LYS A 403 -5.15 -7.66 -8.80
CA LYS A 403 -5.08 -9.06 -9.25
C LYS A 403 -3.93 -9.27 -10.23
N GLU A 404 -3.52 -10.52 -10.36
CA GLU A 404 -2.71 -10.97 -11.50
C GLU A 404 -3.34 -10.57 -12.84
N GLY A 405 -2.51 -10.13 -13.78
CA GLY A 405 -2.94 -9.62 -15.08
C GLY A 405 -3.33 -8.15 -15.07
N GLU A 406 -4.27 -7.80 -15.95
CA GLU A 406 -4.71 -6.42 -16.15
C GLU A 406 -5.64 -5.93 -15.03
N ASN A 407 -5.32 -4.76 -14.50
CA ASN A 407 -6.16 -3.95 -13.62
C ASN A 407 -6.34 -2.58 -14.26
N THR A 408 -7.58 -2.18 -14.52
CA THR A 408 -7.92 -0.82 -14.99
C THR A 408 -8.62 -0.08 -13.87
N ILE A 409 -7.97 0.94 -13.33
CA ILE A 409 -8.34 1.59 -12.08
C ILE A 409 -8.72 3.04 -12.33
N LYS A 410 -9.90 3.44 -11.85
CA LYS A 410 -10.29 4.85 -11.80
C LYS A 410 -9.67 5.52 -10.57
N ILE A 411 -8.81 6.50 -10.79
CA ILE A 411 -8.10 7.19 -9.71
C ILE A 411 -9.05 8.15 -8.98
N LEU A 412 -9.09 8.05 -7.65
CA LEU A 412 -10.04 8.77 -6.78
C LEU A 412 -9.41 9.97 -6.06
N SER A 413 -8.08 10.10 -6.10
CA SER A 413 -7.30 11.16 -5.50
C SER A 413 -6.00 11.33 -6.27
N ASP A 414 -5.46 12.54 -6.32
CA ASP A 414 -4.06 12.75 -6.69
C ASP A 414 -3.14 11.96 -5.74
N GLY A 415 -1.88 11.75 -6.12
CA GLY A 415 -0.87 11.29 -5.17
C GLY A 415 0.28 10.50 -5.78
N LEU A 416 1.25 10.19 -4.92
CA LEU A 416 2.31 9.22 -5.19
C LEU A 416 1.77 7.80 -5.03
N VAL A 417 2.25 6.88 -5.86
CA VAL A 417 1.80 5.49 -5.89
C VAL A 417 2.80 4.57 -5.15
N TYR A 418 2.27 3.65 -4.34
CA TYR A 418 3.01 2.64 -3.58
C TYR A 418 2.38 1.26 -3.78
N ILE A 419 3.19 0.20 -3.72
CA ILE A 419 2.71 -1.18 -3.75
C ILE A 419 2.79 -1.80 -2.36
N GLN A 420 1.66 -2.23 -1.81
CA GLN A 420 1.65 -3.06 -0.62
C GLN A 420 1.73 -4.53 -1.00
N ASN A 421 2.85 -5.14 -0.61
CA ASN A 421 3.07 -6.57 -0.60
C ASN A 421 3.49 -6.94 0.82
N LEU A 422 2.53 -7.32 1.66
CA LEU A 422 2.73 -7.53 3.10
C LEU A 422 2.61 -9.01 3.46
N THR A 423 3.41 -9.43 4.43
CA THR A 423 3.36 -10.79 5.00
C THR A 423 3.59 -10.77 6.50
N ASN A 424 2.99 -11.69 7.24
CA ASN A 424 3.28 -11.86 8.66
C ASN A 424 4.60 -12.62 8.92
N GLU A 425 5.14 -13.28 7.89
CA GLU A 425 6.43 -13.95 7.98
C GLU A 425 7.57 -12.96 8.21
N LYS A 426 8.63 -13.43 8.87
CA LYS A 426 9.83 -12.61 9.06
C LYS A 426 10.51 -12.38 7.72
N ILE A 427 10.44 -11.13 7.25
CA ILE A 427 11.22 -10.62 6.12
C ILE A 427 12.06 -9.46 6.65
N PRO A 428 13.39 -9.62 6.80
CA PRO A 428 14.23 -8.55 7.34
C PRO A 428 14.34 -7.40 6.33
N LEU A 429 14.50 -6.17 6.84
CA LEU A 429 14.64 -4.99 6.00
C LEU A 429 15.82 -5.13 5.03
N THR A 430 16.98 -5.54 5.55
CA THR A 430 18.16 -5.89 4.75
C THR A 430 18.23 -7.40 4.52
N LEU A 431 18.28 -7.82 3.25
CA LEU A 431 18.35 -9.24 2.85
C LEU A 431 19.81 -9.70 2.79
N GLU A 432 20.42 -9.91 3.96
CA GLU A 432 21.85 -10.24 4.06
C GLU A 432 22.13 -11.71 3.76
N THR A 433 21.26 -12.63 4.21
CA THR A 433 21.46 -14.07 4.03
C THR A 433 20.78 -14.58 2.77
N GLU A 434 21.27 -15.71 2.25
CA GLU A 434 20.65 -16.37 1.09
C GLU A 434 19.22 -16.86 1.39
N ALA A 435 18.96 -17.26 2.64
CA ALA A 435 17.62 -17.64 3.08
C ALA A 435 16.65 -16.44 3.04
N ASP A 436 17.09 -15.26 3.49
CA ASP A 436 16.27 -14.04 3.45
C ASP A 436 15.96 -13.63 2.01
N LYS A 437 16.97 -13.69 1.12
CA LYS A 437 16.79 -13.41 -0.31
C LYS A 437 15.80 -14.37 -0.95
N GLN A 438 15.92 -15.67 -0.68
CA GLN A 438 15.00 -16.69 -1.18
C GLN A 438 13.57 -16.48 -0.65
N ALA A 439 13.42 -16.20 0.65
CA ALA A 439 12.12 -15.94 1.26
C ALA A 439 11.43 -14.71 0.66
N ALA A 440 12.17 -13.63 0.42
CA ALA A 440 11.65 -12.43 -0.25
C ALA A 440 11.33 -12.71 -1.73
N ALA A 441 12.23 -13.36 -2.48
CA ALA A 441 12.04 -13.68 -3.89
C ALA A 441 10.81 -14.58 -4.13
N ALA A 442 10.54 -15.52 -3.23
CA ALA A 442 9.37 -16.40 -3.28
C ALA A 442 8.02 -15.67 -3.18
N LYS A 443 8.01 -14.39 -2.80
CA LYS A 443 6.81 -13.55 -2.69
C LYS A 443 6.92 -12.22 -3.44
N THR A 444 8.03 -11.99 -4.15
CA THR A 444 8.27 -10.76 -4.92
C THR A 444 7.44 -10.79 -6.20
N VAL A 445 6.76 -9.70 -6.52
CA VAL A 445 5.85 -9.60 -7.67
C VAL A 445 6.31 -8.50 -8.61
N LYS A 446 6.45 -8.83 -9.91
CA LYS A 446 6.74 -7.86 -10.98
C LYS A 446 5.46 -7.13 -11.35
N ILE A 447 5.49 -5.80 -11.39
CA ILE A 447 4.35 -4.96 -11.76
C ILE A 447 4.79 -3.96 -12.81
N HIS A 448 3.92 -3.71 -13.77
CA HIS A 448 4.10 -2.75 -14.84
C HIS A 448 2.97 -1.73 -14.86
N PHE A 449 3.32 -0.44 -14.98
CA PHE A 449 2.44 0.70 -15.16
C PHE A 449 2.62 1.30 -16.58
N PRO A 450 2.00 0.71 -17.63
CA PRO A 450 2.20 1.14 -19.01
C PRO A 450 1.93 2.64 -19.19
N PHE A 451 2.93 3.36 -19.69
CA PHE A 451 2.83 4.81 -19.98
C PHE A 451 2.39 5.71 -18.81
N ALA A 452 2.43 5.21 -17.58
CA ALA A 452 2.07 6.02 -16.41
C ALA A 452 3.00 7.22 -16.25
N LYS A 453 2.49 8.26 -15.58
CA LYS A 453 3.22 9.49 -15.33
C LYS A 453 4.31 9.23 -14.29
N VAL A 454 5.56 9.49 -14.66
CA VAL A 454 6.72 9.25 -13.80
C VAL A 454 7.04 10.54 -13.03
N ASN A 455 7.14 10.41 -11.70
CA ASN A 455 7.76 11.39 -10.82
C ASN A 455 9.23 11.01 -10.52
N GLY A 456 9.49 9.72 -10.39
CA GLY A 456 10.73 9.16 -9.84
C GLY A 456 10.70 9.02 -8.32
N TYR A 457 11.62 8.22 -7.80
CA TYR A 457 12.03 8.18 -6.39
C TYR A 457 13.55 7.96 -6.34
N PHE A 458 14.18 8.22 -5.21
CA PHE A 458 15.63 8.05 -5.07
C PHE A 458 15.98 7.06 -3.95
N ASP A 459 16.81 6.05 -4.23
CA ASP A 459 17.40 5.18 -3.22
C ASP A 459 18.86 5.58 -2.98
N ALA A 460 19.12 6.18 -1.81
CA ALA A 460 20.44 6.67 -1.43
C ALA A 460 21.46 5.55 -1.18
N GLN A 461 21.02 4.30 -1.00
CA GLN A 461 21.93 3.16 -0.81
C GLN A 461 22.59 2.72 -2.11
N THR A 462 21.96 2.98 -3.25
CA THR A 462 22.44 2.54 -4.57
C THR A 462 22.73 3.68 -5.53
N GLY A 463 22.10 4.84 -5.33
CA GLY A 463 22.21 6.00 -6.22
C GLY A 463 23.35 6.95 -5.88
N THR A 464 23.57 7.89 -6.78
CA THR A 464 24.56 8.97 -6.69
C THR A 464 23.89 10.34 -6.54
N GLN A 465 24.63 11.33 -6.06
CA GLN A 465 24.15 12.71 -5.98
C GLN A 465 23.66 13.26 -7.34
N ALA A 466 24.35 12.91 -8.44
CA ALA A 466 23.97 13.36 -9.78
C ALA A 466 22.65 12.74 -10.26
N GLU A 467 22.41 11.47 -9.94
CA GLU A 467 21.13 10.79 -10.22
C GLU A 467 20.00 11.41 -9.40
N PHE A 468 20.23 11.75 -8.13
CA PHE A 468 19.23 12.47 -7.33
C PHE A 468 18.87 13.82 -7.95
N GLU A 469 19.86 14.60 -8.37
CA GLU A 469 19.63 15.87 -9.05
C GLU A 469 18.85 15.70 -10.37
N GLU A 470 19.11 14.61 -11.11
CA GLU A 470 18.35 14.27 -12.31
C GLU A 470 16.90 13.92 -12.00
N VAL A 471 16.68 13.04 -11.02
CA VAL A 471 15.35 12.67 -10.55
C VAL A 471 14.57 13.92 -10.12
N LEU A 472 15.18 14.81 -9.32
CA LEU A 472 14.54 16.07 -8.92
C LEU A 472 14.20 16.97 -10.13
N ARG A 473 15.10 17.12 -11.11
CA ARG A 473 14.83 17.91 -12.31
C ARG A 473 13.62 17.37 -13.09
N ASN A 474 13.48 16.04 -13.13
CA ASN A 474 12.44 15.36 -13.88
C ASN A 474 11.11 15.26 -13.13
N ALA A 475 11.13 15.26 -11.80
CA ALA A 475 9.96 15.20 -10.94
C ALA A 475 8.89 16.24 -11.32
N LYS A 476 7.63 15.77 -11.38
CA LYS A 476 6.46 16.55 -11.80
C LYS A 476 5.43 16.73 -10.71
N TYR A 477 5.45 15.88 -9.70
CA TYR A 477 4.64 15.99 -8.49
C TYR A 477 5.36 16.85 -7.46
N GLN A 478 4.63 17.41 -6.49
CA GLN A 478 5.22 18.36 -5.52
C GLN A 478 6.13 17.68 -4.50
N ASP A 479 5.87 16.40 -4.20
CA ASP A 479 6.58 15.59 -3.23
C ASP A 479 7.36 14.46 -3.91
N ILE A 480 8.41 13.98 -3.26
CA ILE A 480 9.23 12.87 -3.73
C ILE A 480 9.68 11.96 -2.60
N ASP A 481 9.73 10.65 -2.90
CA ASP A 481 10.25 9.61 -2.02
C ASP A 481 11.77 9.50 -2.10
N VAL A 482 12.42 9.49 -0.94
CA VAL A 482 13.85 9.26 -0.74
C VAL A 482 14.05 8.13 0.26
N LEU A 483 14.71 7.06 -0.16
CA LEU A 483 14.95 5.87 0.65
C LEU A 483 16.38 5.85 1.18
N GLY A 484 16.51 5.64 2.48
CA GLY A 484 17.75 5.25 3.14
C GLY A 484 17.72 3.76 3.50
N LYS A 485 18.64 3.35 4.37
CA LYS A 485 18.72 1.98 4.90
C LYS A 485 17.61 1.70 5.93
N TYR A 486 17.41 2.59 6.90
CA TYR A 486 16.45 2.46 7.99
C TYR A 486 15.31 3.48 7.91
N VAL A 487 15.46 4.54 7.13
CA VAL A 487 14.50 5.64 7.00
C VAL A 487 13.95 5.79 5.58
N HIS A 488 12.68 6.16 5.45
CA HIS A 488 12.05 6.58 4.19
C HIS A 488 11.46 7.97 4.41
N ILE A 489 11.85 8.91 3.56
CA ILE A 489 11.42 10.31 3.64
C ILE A 489 10.58 10.67 2.41
N THR A 490 9.40 11.23 2.61
CA THR A 490 8.65 11.94 1.55
C THR A 490 8.65 13.43 1.84
N TRP A 491 9.39 14.19 1.04
CA TRP A 491 9.55 15.63 1.21
C TRP A 491 9.36 16.39 -0.10
N THR A 492 9.29 17.72 -0.01
CA THR A 492 8.96 18.54 -1.18
C THR A 492 10.14 18.62 -2.15
N VAL A 493 9.86 18.45 -3.44
CA VAL A 493 10.83 18.57 -4.54
C VAL A 493 11.46 19.97 -4.56
N ASN A 494 10.66 21.00 -4.28
CA ASN A 494 11.12 22.38 -4.30
C ASN A 494 12.11 22.68 -3.18
N ASP A 495 11.88 22.18 -1.96
CA ASP A 495 12.82 22.42 -0.86
C ASP A 495 14.19 21.80 -1.15
N TYR A 496 14.23 20.58 -1.71
CA TYR A 496 15.49 19.94 -2.09
C TYR A 496 16.22 20.71 -3.20
N LYS A 497 15.49 21.22 -4.20
CA LYS A 497 16.05 22.06 -5.28
C LYS A 497 16.60 23.38 -4.75
N GLU A 498 15.83 24.08 -3.93
CA GLU A 498 16.23 25.38 -3.35
C GLU A 498 17.49 25.26 -2.49
N ALA A 499 17.60 24.17 -1.72
CA ALA A 499 18.71 23.95 -0.81
C ALA A 499 19.96 23.36 -1.47
N ASN A 500 19.89 22.89 -2.73
CA ASN A 500 20.92 22.07 -3.37
C ASN A 500 21.36 20.91 -2.45
N THR A 501 20.38 20.14 -1.98
CA THR A 501 20.58 19.18 -0.90
C THR A 501 21.66 18.13 -1.21
N PRO A 502 22.68 17.98 -0.33
CA PRO A 502 23.65 16.89 -0.39
C PRO A 502 22.97 15.61 0.13
N ILE A 503 22.16 14.97 -0.71
CA ILE A 503 21.16 14.00 -0.27
C ILE A 503 21.80 12.77 0.38
N LEU A 504 22.97 12.33 -0.11
CA LEU A 504 23.64 11.16 0.45
C LEU A 504 24.06 11.42 1.90
N GLU A 505 24.68 12.57 2.17
CA GLU A 505 25.07 12.96 3.53
C GLU A 505 23.86 13.20 4.44
N VAL A 506 22.77 13.77 3.90
CA VAL A 506 21.53 13.95 4.66
C VAL A 506 20.92 12.60 5.03
N MET A 507 20.81 11.67 4.09
CA MET A 507 20.21 10.35 4.33
C MET A 507 21.08 9.50 5.26
N ASP A 508 22.41 9.57 5.16
CA ASP A 508 23.33 8.92 6.12
C ASP A 508 23.07 9.41 7.56
N LEU A 509 22.86 10.72 7.75
CA LEU A 509 22.54 11.28 9.06
C LEU A 509 21.14 10.88 9.54
N MET A 510 20.15 10.82 8.64
CA MET A 510 18.79 10.39 8.98
C MET A 510 18.75 8.91 9.39
N ASP A 511 19.47 8.06 8.66
CA ASP A 511 19.65 6.65 9.02
C ASP A 511 20.36 6.49 10.36
N GLU A 512 21.37 7.34 10.63
CA GLU A 512 22.08 7.32 11.91
C GLU A 512 21.18 7.68 13.09
N VAL A 513 20.25 8.62 12.93
CA VAL A 513 19.24 8.91 13.97
C VAL A 513 18.42 7.66 14.30
N VAL A 514 17.85 6.99 13.28
CA VAL A 514 17.05 5.77 13.50
C VAL A 514 17.90 4.65 14.09
N ARG A 515 19.11 4.46 13.58
CA ARG A 515 20.05 3.42 14.05
C ARG A 515 20.43 3.62 15.52
N LEU A 516 20.68 4.85 15.95
CA LEU A 516 21.05 5.16 17.33
C LEU A 516 19.92 4.85 18.31
N GLU A 517 18.66 5.13 17.96
CA GLU A 517 17.53 4.71 18.79
C GLU A 517 17.40 3.19 18.87
N TRP A 518 17.50 2.50 17.72
CA TRP A 518 17.47 1.04 17.67
C TRP A 518 18.59 0.41 18.48
N ASP A 519 19.79 1.00 18.46
CA ASP A 519 20.92 0.57 19.26
C ASP A 519 20.66 0.77 20.76
N PHE A 520 20.20 1.96 21.17
CA PHE A 520 19.94 2.25 22.57
C PHE A 520 18.85 1.36 23.18
N MET A 521 17.86 0.97 22.36
CA MET A 521 16.83 0.00 22.71
C MET A 521 17.29 -1.47 22.65
N GLY A 522 18.53 -1.74 22.23
CA GLY A 522 19.08 -3.08 22.12
C GLY A 522 18.52 -3.93 20.97
N LEU A 523 17.91 -3.32 19.94
CA LEU A 523 17.30 -4.08 18.85
C LEU A 523 18.32 -4.93 18.08
N PHE A 524 19.55 -4.41 17.90
CA PHE A 524 20.65 -5.17 17.30
C PHE A 524 21.09 -6.34 18.20
N LYS A 525 21.31 -6.06 19.50
CA LYS A 525 21.75 -7.06 20.50
C LYS A 525 20.81 -8.25 20.58
N TYR A 526 19.51 -8.01 20.50
CA TYR A 526 18.46 -9.03 20.69
C TYR A 526 17.83 -9.54 19.38
N ASN A 527 18.34 -9.14 18.20
CA ASN A 527 17.81 -9.54 16.89
C ASN A 527 16.30 -9.22 16.73
N LYS A 528 15.91 -8.01 17.14
CA LYS A 528 14.52 -7.50 17.12
C LYS A 528 14.35 -6.29 16.20
N LEU A 529 15.12 -6.26 15.11
CA LEU A 529 15.04 -5.20 14.10
C LEU A 529 13.69 -5.24 13.38
N PHE A 530 13.19 -4.07 13.00
CA PHE A 530 11.99 -3.96 12.19
C PHE A 530 12.27 -4.43 10.75
N GLY A 531 11.27 -5.06 10.13
CA GLY A 531 11.29 -5.40 8.70
C GLY A 531 11.03 -4.20 7.79
N ASN A 532 10.66 -3.05 8.35
CA ASN A 532 10.18 -1.84 7.68
C ASN A 532 11.06 -0.64 8.06
N ARG A 533 11.08 0.39 7.21
CA ARG A 533 11.72 1.68 7.50
C ARG A 533 10.87 2.53 8.45
N MET A 534 11.52 3.43 9.18
CA MET A 534 10.85 4.55 9.84
C MET A 534 10.45 5.57 8.76
N TYR A 535 9.16 5.89 8.67
CA TYR A 535 8.65 6.79 7.63
C TYR A 535 8.47 8.22 8.17
N LEU A 536 9.10 9.18 7.51
CA LEU A 536 9.06 10.61 7.83
C LEU A 536 8.44 11.32 6.63
N HIS A 537 7.51 12.25 6.86
CA HIS A 537 6.94 13.01 5.75
C HIS A 537 6.62 14.47 6.07
N VAL A 538 6.48 15.26 5.02
CA VAL A 538 5.98 16.64 5.11
C VAL A 538 4.51 16.68 5.54
N GLU A 539 4.18 17.56 6.48
CA GLU A 539 2.86 17.72 7.07
C GLU A 539 2.25 19.09 6.72
N TYR A 540 1.15 19.08 5.97
CA TYR A 540 0.51 20.30 5.47
C TYR A 540 -0.64 20.83 6.33
N ASN A 541 -1.19 20.02 7.22
CA ASN A 541 -2.46 20.27 7.91
C ASN A 541 -2.29 20.47 9.43
N SER A 542 -1.23 19.92 10.03
CA SER A 542 -0.93 20.09 11.46
C SER A 542 -0.22 21.41 11.77
N LYS A 543 -0.31 21.84 13.04
CA LYS A 543 0.44 22.99 13.60
C LYS A 543 1.75 22.60 14.27
N ASN A 544 1.92 21.33 14.62
CA ASN A 544 3.10 20.80 15.30
C ASN A 544 3.58 19.51 14.62
N PRO A 545 4.88 19.21 14.66
CA PRO A 545 5.35 17.87 14.31
C PRO A 545 4.70 16.85 15.23
N TYR A 546 4.57 15.61 14.75
CA TYR A 546 3.99 14.54 15.55
C TYR A 546 4.45 13.16 15.09
N SER A 547 4.26 12.19 15.97
CA SER A 547 4.41 10.77 15.71
C SER A 547 3.06 10.07 15.84
N ALA A 548 2.77 9.16 14.90
CA ALA A 548 1.57 8.34 14.91
C ALA A 548 1.88 6.92 14.39
N ALA A 549 0.88 6.04 14.34
CA ALA A 549 1.06 4.71 13.76
C ALA A 549 1.54 4.83 12.30
N ASN A 550 2.60 4.09 11.97
CA ASN A 550 3.24 3.99 10.67
C ASN A 550 4.05 5.19 10.18
N HIS A 551 4.11 6.31 10.90
CA HIS A 551 4.78 7.53 10.42
C HIS A 551 5.11 8.56 11.50
N THR A 552 6.05 9.45 11.16
CA THR A 552 6.27 10.74 11.81
C THR A 552 6.14 11.86 10.77
N ALA A 553 5.65 13.03 11.20
CA ALA A 553 5.23 14.09 10.30
C ALA A 553 5.80 15.44 10.75
N TYR A 554 6.28 16.25 9.81
CA TYR A 554 7.01 17.49 10.10
C TYR A 554 6.54 18.65 9.21
N LEU A 555 6.43 19.84 9.80
CA LEU A 555 5.93 21.02 9.08
C LEU A 555 6.94 21.48 8.02
N PRO A 556 6.50 22.20 6.96
CA PRO A 556 7.39 22.81 5.97
C PRO A 556 8.47 23.73 6.56
N SER A 557 8.23 24.31 7.73
CA SER A 557 9.24 25.10 8.48
C SER A 557 10.46 24.30 8.94
N TYR A 558 10.41 22.97 8.87
CA TYR A 558 11.52 22.07 9.13
C TYR A 558 12.35 21.74 7.89
N LYS A 559 12.12 22.38 6.73
CA LYS A 559 12.87 22.10 5.49
C LYS A 559 14.39 22.05 5.69
N GLY A 560 14.95 22.90 6.54
CA GLY A 560 16.37 22.87 6.90
C GLY A 560 16.86 21.52 7.41
N VAL A 561 16.08 20.87 8.27
CA VAL A 561 16.37 19.55 8.86
C VAL A 561 16.39 18.46 7.80
N PHE A 562 15.50 18.56 6.81
CA PHE A 562 15.37 17.57 5.74
C PHE A 562 16.29 17.85 4.55
N CYS A 563 16.77 19.09 4.37
CA CYS A 563 17.49 19.49 3.17
C CYS A 563 18.97 19.83 3.39
N THR A 564 19.44 19.98 4.63
CA THR A 564 20.83 20.39 4.90
C THR A 564 21.43 19.64 6.10
N THR A 565 22.72 19.29 6.00
CA THR A 565 23.44 18.62 7.09
C THR A 565 23.62 19.53 8.32
N THR A 566 23.79 20.84 8.11
CA THR A 566 23.97 21.83 9.18
C THR A 566 22.72 21.97 10.04
N GLU A 567 21.54 22.17 9.44
CA GLU A 567 20.32 22.33 10.21
C GLU A 567 19.81 21.01 10.79
N LEU A 568 20.01 19.89 10.09
CA LEU A 568 19.76 18.56 10.65
C LEU A 568 20.55 18.37 11.95
N LYS A 569 21.88 18.55 11.92
CA LYS A 569 22.73 18.42 13.11
C LYS A 569 22.37 19.44 14.20
N SER A 570 21.96 20.66 13.82
CA SER A 570 21.63 21.70 14.81
C SER A 570 20.30 21.48 15.51
N ARG A 571 19.33 20.82 14.84
CA ARG A 571 17.96 20.60 15.32
C ARG A 571 17.60 19.11 15.47
N VAL A 572 18.60 18.23 15.54
CA VAL A 572 18.42 16.75 15.58
C VAL A 572 17.49 16.27 16.69
N TRP A 573 17.37 17.04 17.79
CA TRP A 573 16.43 16.77 18.87
C TRP A 573 15.01 16.51 18.37
N VAL A 574 14.54 17.27 17.37
CA VAL A 574 13.17 17.12 16.87
C VAL A 574 12.97 15.78 16.17
N LEU A 575 13.97 15.28 15.44
CA LEU A 575 13.92 13.95 14.84
C LEU A 575 13.91 12.87 15.92
N GLY A 576 14.84 12.93 16.87
CA GLY A 576 14.93 11.95 17.96
C GLY A 576 13.71 11.98 18.90
N HIS A 577 13.03 13.12 19.03
CA HIS A 577 11.83 13.24 19.85
C HIS A 577 10.62 12.52 19.22
N GLU A 578 10.36 12.78 17.92
CA GLU A 578 9.22 12.18 17.21
C GLU A 578 9.47 10.70 16.87
N ILE A 579 10.68 10.34 16.45
CA ILE A 579 11.05 8.93 16.24
C ILE A 579 11.03 8.19 17.60
N GLY A 580 11.53 8.84 18.66
CA GLY A 580 11.43 8.36 20.03
C GLY A 580 10.00 8.05 20.46
N HIS A 581 9.00 8.86 20.05
CA HIS A 581 7.59 8.58 20.30
C HIS A 581 7.12 7.26 19.68
N SER A 582 7.54 6.99 18.44
CA SER A 582 7.28 5.71 17.78
C SER A 582 7.92 4.54 18.52
N ASN A 583 9.07 4.77 19.13
CA ASN A 583 9.90 3.77 19.79
C ASN A 583 9.63 3.61 21.30
N GLN A 584 8.73 4.38 21.90
CA GLN A 584 8.40 4.23 23.33
C GLN A 584 7.82 2.85 23.64
N THR A 585 8.56 2.06 24.42
CA THR A 585 8.15 0.74 24.91
C THR A 585 7.00 0.86 25.90
N ARG A 586 5.84 0.31 25.54
CA ARG A 586 4.61 0.41 26.33
C ARG A 586 3.73 -0.86 26.23
N PRO A 587 3.20 -1.37 27.35
CA PRO A 587 3.42 -0.90 28.73
C PRO A 587 4.82 -1.28 29.26
N GLY A 588 5.23 -0.70 30.40
CA GLY A 588 6.56 -0.90 30.99
C GLY A 588 7.29 0.41 31.19
N LEU A 589 8.28 0.70 30.34
CA LEU A 589 9.12 1.90 30.46
C LEU A 589 8.34 3.21 30.32
N LYS A 590 7.23 3.22 29.57
CA LYS A 590 6.30 4.35 29.46
C LYS A 590 5.04 4.12 30.30
N TRP A 591 4.69 5.09 31.14
CA TRP A 591 3.42 5.19 31.87
C TRP A 591 2.77 6.58 31.75
N THR A 592 1.53 6.74 32.21
CA THR A 592 0.84 8.05 32.14
C THR A 592 1.64 9.15 32.85
N GLY A 593 1.74 10.33 32.22
CA GLY A 593 2.57 11.44 32.70
C GLY A 593 4.03 11.39 32.23
N THR A 594 4.42 10.34 31.49
CA THR A 594 5.75 10.20 30.89
C THR A 594 5.74 10.11 29.37
N THR A 595 4.59 10.29 28.71
CA THR A 595 4.50 10.23 27.24
C THR A 595 5.48 11.17 26.53
N GLU A 596 5.65 12.38 27.05
CA GLU A 596 6.61 13.38 26.55
C GLU A 596 7.97 13.34 27.27
N VAL A 597 8.24 12.29 28.04
CA VAL A 597 9.46 12.14 28.84
C VAL A 597 10.29 10.95 28.37
N THR A 598 9.69 9.76 28.26
CA THR A 598 10.46 8.53 28.02
C THR A 598 10.98 8.39 26.59
N ASN A 599 10.33 9.01 25.61
CA ASN A 599 10.87 9.18 24.26
C ASN A 599 12.18 9.99 24.26
N ASN A 600 12.28 10.98 25.17
CA ASN A 600 13.44 11.85 25.23
C ASN A 600 14.69 11.18 25.81
N ILE A 601 14.60 9.95 26.34
CA ILE A 601 15.79 9.15 26.66
C ILE A 601 16.57 8.86 25.38
N CYS A 602 15.88 8.37 24.34
CA CYS A 602 16.45 8.15 23.01
C CYS A 602 16.84 9.48 22.35
N ALA A 603 15.98 10.50 22.38
CA ALA A 603 16.29 11.80 21.78
C ALA A 603 17.57 12.45 22.36
N ASN A 604 17.78 12.32 23.67
CA ASN A 604 18.97 12.83 24.33
C ASN A 604 20.23 12.04 23.97
N TYR A 605 20.12 10.71 23.83
CA TYR A 605 21.22 9.87 23.32
C TYR A 605 21.61 10.25 21.89
N VAL A 606 20.63 10.39 20.99
CA VAL A 606 20.85 10.84 19.60
C VAL A 606 21.52 12.22 19.59
N ARG A 607 21.00 13.18 20.34
CA ARG A 607 21.57 14.53 20.43
C ARG A 607 23.04 14.50 20.89
N GLY A 608 23.35 13.68 21.88
CA GLY A 608 24.72 13.48 22.37
C GLY A 608 25.66 12.95 21.28
N ALA A 609 25.23 11.90 20.56
CA ALA A 609 25.99 11.29 19.46
C ALA A 609 26.26 12.27 18.30
N PHE A 610 25.38 13.25 18.10
CA PHE A 610 25.54 14.33 17.13
C PHE A 610 26.39 15.51 17.64
N GLY A 611 27.05 15.36 18.80
CA GLY A 611 27.99 16.33 19.34
C GLY A 611 27.34 17.58 19.96
N LYS A 612 26.03 17.54 20.25
CA LYS A 612 25.29 18.65 20.86
C LYS A 612 25.19 18.57 22.38
N GLY A 613 25.80 17.55 22.99
CA GLY A 613 25.65 17.26 24.41
C GLY A 613 24.21 16.94 24.80
N SER A 614 23.98 16.72 26.09
CA SER A 614 22.65 16.51 26.63
C SER A 614 21.82 17.79 26.66
N ARG A 615 20.52 17.70 26.39
CA ARG A 615 19.56 18.81 26.60
C ARG A 615 19.46 19.21 28.07
N LEU A 616 19.84 18.31 28.98
CA LEU A 616 19.76 18.59 30.41
C LEU A 616 20.79 19.64 30.89
N MET A 617 21.81 19.92 30.07
CA MET A 617 22.78 21.00 30.31
C MET A 617 22.32 22.37 29.78
N ASP A 618 21.21 22.42 29.02
CA ASP A 618 20.71 23.67 28.48
C ASP A 618 20.17 24.56 29.61
N GLN A 619 20.31 25.87 29.43
CA GLN A 619 19.79 26.88 30.35
C GLN A 619 18.50 27.49 29.80
N ASP A 620 17.41 26.70 29.86
CA ASP A 620 16.08 27.18 29.46
C ASP A 620 15.64 28.37 30.34
N LYS A 621 16.18 28.47 31.57
CA LYS A 621 16.11 29.65 32.45
C LYS A 621 17.51 30.28 32.61
N PRO A 622 17.63 31.62 32.62
CA PRO A 622 18.93 32.29 32.72
C PRO A 622 19.75 31.82 33.93
N GLY A 623 20.94 31.27 33.68
CA GLY A 623 21.89 30.86 34.71
C GLY A 623 21.53 29.58 35.47
N MET A 624 20.58 28.78 34.96
CA MET A 624 20.15 27.53 35.59
C MET A 624 19.99 26.44 34.53
N THR A 625 20.71 25.34 34.71
CA THR A 625 20.57 24.14 33.88
C THR A 625 19.28 23.38 34.21
N VAL A 626 18.81 22.53 33.30
CA VAL A 626 17.65 21.65 33.57
C VAL A 626 17.92 20.72 34.77
N TYR A 627 19.17 20.27 34.98
CA TYR A 627 19.54 19.51 36.19
C TYR A 627 19.24 20.28 37.47
N GLU A 628 19.69 21.52 37.57
CA GLU A 628 19.48 22.37 38.73
C GLU A 628 18.00 22.69 38.92
N GLU A 629 17.28 22.96 37.83
CA GLU A 629 15.84 23.16 37.88
C GLU A 629 15.11 21.91 38.42
N ALA A 630 15.48 20.71 37.96
CA ALA A 630 14.86 19.47 38.41
C ALA A 630 15.11 19.22 39.90
N ILE A 631 16.33 19.50 40.39
CA ILE A 631 16.66 19.42 41.82
C ILE A 631 15.76 20.35 42.64
N GLN A 632 15.61 21.61 42.22
CA GLN A 632 14.75 22.56 42.92
C GLN A 632 13.28 22.12 42.93
N ARG A 633 12.76 21.69 41.78
CA ARG A 633 11.34 21.39 41.59
C ARG A 633 10.90 20.05 42.19
N ILE A 634 11.77 19.06 42.24
CA ILE A 634 11.42 17.72 42.70
C ILE A 634 12.01 17.43 44.07
N ILE A 635 13.32 17.65 44.23
CA ILE A 635 14.04 17.25 45.45
C ILE A 635 13.81 18.28 46.56
N GLU A 636 14.16 19.56 46.32
CA GLU A 636 14.04 20.61 47.34
C GLU A 636 12.58 20.94 47.67
N ALA A 637 11.70 20.92 46.67
CA ALA A 637 10.26 21.10 46.85
C ALA A 637 9.52 19.82 47.28
N GLU A 638 10.25 18.72 47.49
CA GLU A 638 9.72 17.44 47.99
C GLU A 638 8.52 16.89 47.20
N GLN A 639 8.50 17.13 45.89
CA GLN A 639 7.39 16.73 45.01
C GLN A 639 7.52 15.26 44.59
N PRO A 640 6.40 14.58 44.30
CA PRO A 640 6.44 13.31 43.58
C PRO A 640 7.00 13.52 42.15
N HIS A 641 7.62 12.48 41.57
CA HIS A 641 8.17 12.55 40.21
C HIS A 641 7.12 12.88 39.16
N CYS A 642 5.89 12.37 39.36
CA CYS A 642 4.73 12.64 38.51
C CYS A 642 4.20 14.07 38.74
N LEU A 643 5.01 15.06 38.35
CA LEU A 643 4.62 16.46 38.24
C LEU A 643 3.47 16.63 37.23
N ASP A 644 2.77 17.75 37.31
CA ASP A 644 1.62 18.01 36.45
C ASP A 644 2.08 18.15 34.98
N ASN A 645 1.22 17.84 34.00
CA ASN A 645 1.66 17.73 32.60
C ASN A 645 1.75 19.11 31.88
N ALA A 646 2.42 20.10 32.46
CA ALA A 646 2.71 21.37 31.79
C ALA A 646 3.93 21.27 30.85
N SER A 647 3.98 22.11 29.81
CA SER A 647 4.93 21.98 28.70
C SER A 647 6.40 22.21 29.06
N ASP A 648 6.67 22.87 30.18
CA ASP A 648 8.02 23.08 30.73
C ASP A 648 8.48 21.91 31.64
N GLU A 649 7.61 20.95 31.95
CA GLU A 649 7.86 19.94 32.99
C GLU A 649 8.45 18.63 32.47
N TYR A 650 8.54 18.45 31.15
CA TYR A 650 8.98 17.18 30.57
C TYR A 650 10.48 16.93 30.74
N TYR A 651 11.31 17.97 30.56
CA TYR A 651 12.76 17.85 30.67
C TYR A 651 13.23 17.66 32.11
N VAL A 652 12.58 18.30 33.09
CA VAL A 652 12.91 18.11 34.51
C VAL A 652 12.63 16.67 34.95
N LYS A 653 11.57 16.04 34.40
CA LYS A 653 11.25 14.63 34.67
C LYS A 653 12.22 13.64 34.01
N LEU A 654 12.92 14.04 32.95
CA LEU A 654 13.90 13.21 32.24
C LEU A 654 15.20 13.01 33.03
N VAL A 655 15.58 13.98 33.87
CA VAL A 655 16.84 14.00 34.63
C VAL A 655 17.17 12.67 35.31
N PRO A 656 16.31 12.08 36.17
CA PRO A 656 16.64 10.83 36.85
C PRO A 656 16.92 9.66 35.90
N PHE A 657 16.25 9.59 34.74
CA PHE A 657 16.53 8.55 33.74
C PHE A 657 17.94 8.72 33.16
N TRP A 658 18.29 9.95 32.76
CA TRP A 658 19.62 10.19 32.20
C TRP A 658 20.75 10.05 33.23
N GLN A 659 20.52 10.42 34.49
CA GLN A 659 21.49 10.19 35.57
C GLN A 659 21.77 8.70 35.80
N LEU A 660 20.77 7.83 35.64
CA LEU A 660 20.96 6.38 35.66
C LEU A 660 21.85 5.92 34.49
N LYS A 661 21.66 6.47 33.29
CA LYS A 661 22.56 6.23 32.14
C LYS A 661 24.00 6.62 32.50
N LEU A 662 24.20 7.86 32.95
CA LEU A 662 25.53 8.39 33.30
C LEU A 662 26.24 7.51 34.33
N TYR A 663 25.53 7.10 35.38
CA TYR A 663 26.16 6.32 36.43
C TYR A 663 26.30 4.83 36.06
N ILE A 664 25.23 4.18 35.62
CA ILE A 664 25.27 2.72 35.41
C ILE A 664 26.09 2.37 34.16
N MET A 665 25.90 3.09 33.06
CA MET A 665 26.62 2.82 31.82
C MET A 665 28.00 3.46 31.83
N ASP A 666 28.11 4.77 32.08
CA ASP A 666 29.38 5.48 31.87
C ASP A 666 30.35 5.41 33.07
N VAL A 667 29.84 5.34 34.30
CA VAL A 667 30.69 5.23 35.52
C VAL A 667 30.99 3.78 35.88
N LEU A 668 29.97 2.91 35.89
CA LEU A 668 30.13 1.51 36.28
C LEU A 668 30.50 0.58 35.10
N GLY A 669 30.48 1.08 33.87
CA GLY A 669 30.83 0.29 32.68
C GLY A 669 29.80 -0.78 32.32
N GLN A 670 28.55 -0.69 32.81
CA GLN A 670 27.48 -1.60 32.39
C GLN A 670 26.86 -1.08 31.08
N GLU A 671 27.63 -1.12 30.00
CA GLU A 671 27.34 -0.46 28.71
C GLU A 671 25.99 -0.86 28.09
N ASP A 672 25.43 -2.00 28.46
CA ASP A 672 24.17 -2.53 27.92
C ASP A 672 22.95 -2.31 28.81
N PHE A 673 23.09 -1.61 29.94
CA PHE A 673 22.01 -1.52 30.93
C PHE A 673 20.64 -1.11 30.36
N TYR A 674 20.59 -0.04 29.55
CA TYR A 674 19.33 0.37 28.93
C TYR A 674 18.85 -0.65 27.89
N ARG A 675 19.75 -1.22 27.07
CA ARG A 675 19.41 -2.28 26.10
C ARG A 675 18.72 -3.46 26.79
N ASP A 676 19.26 -3.87 27.93
CA ASP A 676 18.76 -4.98 28.74
C ASP A 676 17.43 -4.62 29.43
N LEU A 677 17.29 -3.37 29.87
CA LEU A 677 16.05 -2.85 30.46
C LEU A 677 14.89 -2.81 29.44
N TYR A 678 15.15 -2.35 28.22
CA TYR A 678 14.17 -2.40 27.12
C TYR A 678 13.77 -3.85 26.79
N GLU A 679 14.73 -4.77 26.74
CA GLU A 679 14.44 -6.18 26.49
C GLU A 679 13.67 -6.86 27.62
N HIS A 680 13.98 -6.50 28.86
CA HIS A 680 13.23 -6.96 30.01
C HIS A 680 11.75 -6.65 29.83
N TYR A 681 11.39 -5.39 29.59
CA TYR A 681 10.00 -5.01 29.39
C TYR A 681 9.34 -5.66 28.18
N ARG A 682 10.08 -5.98 27.11
CA ARG A 682 9.52 -6.70 25.96
C ARG A 682 9.18 -8.16 26.26
N THR A 683 9.94 -8.80 27.14
CA THR A 683 9.89 -10.26 27.35
C THR A 683 9.20 -10.68 28.63
N THR A 684 8.97 -9.76 29.56
CA THR A 684 8.19 -10.05 30.76
C THR A 684 6.69 -9.78 30.57
N PRO A 685 5.83 -10.50 31.31
CA PRO A 685 4.40 -10.20 31.36
C PRO A 685 4.13 -8.75 31.77
N ASP A 686 3.11 -8.16 31.17
CA ASP A 686 2.66 -6.82 31.52
C ASP A 686 2.01 -6.80 32.90
N LEU A 687 2.26 -5.71 33.64
CA LEU A 687 1.56 -5.47 34.90
C LEU A 687 0.13 -4.99 34.63
N ASP A 688 -0.82 -5.50 35.40
CA ASP A 688 -2.24 -5.16 35.25
C ASP A 688 -2.55 -3.77 35.82
N THR A 689 -2.50 -2.78 34.95
CA THR A 689 -2.82 -1.39 35.30
C THR A 689 -4.32 -1.11 35.45
N SER A 690 -5.20 -2.09 35.20
CA SER A 690 -6.63 -1.95 35.50
C SER A 690 -6.93 -2.15 36.99
N VAL A 691 -6.07 -2.89 37.70
CA VAL A 691 -6.17 -3.14 39.14
C VAL A 691 -5.29 -2.16 39.94
N ASP A 692 -4.00 -2.06 39.61
CA ASP A 692 -3.03 -1.28 40.39
C ASP A 692 -2.81 0.16 39.87
N THR A 693 -3.59 0.59 38.87
CA THR A 693 -3.42 1.87 38.13
C THR A 693 -2.07 1.99 37.43
N GLN A 694 -1.75 3.16 36.86
CA GLN A 694 -0.47 3.38 36.17
C GLN A 694 0.73 3.53 37.11
N GLY A 695 0.51 3.81 38.41
CA GLY A 695 1.59 4.01 39.39
C GLY A 695 2.46 2.77 39.63
N ILE A 696 1.92 1.57 39.41
CA ILE A 696 2.68 0.33 39.55
C ILE A 696 3.84 0.22 38.55
N LEU A 697 3.71 0.80 37.36
CA LEU A 697 4.77 0.80 36.34
C LEU A 697 5.97 1.65 36.80
N GLN A 698 5.74 2.76 37.52
CA GLN A 698 6.81 3.56 38.10
C GLN A 698 7.58 2.78 39.19
N LEU A 699 6.85 2.06 40.05
CA LEU A 699 7.48 1.23 41.08
C LEU A 699 8.24 0.05 40.46
N ASP A 700 7.71 -0.51 39.38
CA ASP A 700 8.41 -1.55 38.64
C ASP A 700 9.67 -1.03 37.96
N PHE A 701 9.66 0.18 37.39
CA PHE A 701 10.88 0.82 36.92
C PHE A 701 11.96 0.92 38.01
N VAL A 702 11.60 1.38 39.22
CA VAL A 702 12.53 1.39 40.36
C VAL A 702 13.08 0.00 40.65
N ARG A 703 12.20 -1.00 40.69
CA ARG A 703 12.56 -2.40 40.95
C ARG A 703 13.55 -2.93 39.92
N GLN A 704 13.26 -2.71 38.64
CA GLN A 704 14.04 -3.29 37.54
C GLN A 704 15.36 -2.56 37.32
N VAL A 705 15.44 -1.27 37.62
CA VAL A 705 16.73 -0.56 37.67
C VAL A 705 17.63 -1.14 38.77
N CYS A 706 17.11 -1.33 39.99
CA CYS A 706 17.90 -1.91 41.08
C CYS A 706 18.33 -3.36 40.77
N ASN A 707 17.42 -4.17 40.23
CA ASN A 707 17.67 -5.57 39.92
C ASN A 707 18.59 -5.75 38.71
N GLY A 708 18.51 -4.89 37.70
CA GLY A 708 19.37 -4.92 36.51
C GLY A 708 20.80 -4.53 36.86
N ALA A 709 20.97 -3.41 37.57
CA ALA A 709 22.29 -2.89 37.92
C ALA A 709 22.95 -3.59 39.12
N LYS A 710 22.18 -4.39 39.89
CA LYS A 710 22.57 -5.00 41.16
C LYS A 710 23.03 -3.98 42.21
N ILE A 711 22.32 -2.85 42.25
CA ILE A 711 22.59 -1.70 43.13
C ILE A 711 21.30 -1.28 43.81
N ASP A 712 21.38 -0.94 45.09
CA ASP A 712 20.29 -0.30 45.81
C ASP A 712 20.26 1.21 45.47
N PHE A 713 19.29 1.59 44.64
CA PHE A 713 18.99 2.98 44.26
C PHE A 713 17.81 3.58 45.05
N LEU A 714 17.34 2.94 46.13
CA LEU A 714 16.17 3.42 46.86
C LEU A 714 16.33 4.86 47.34
N ASP A 715 17.50 5.22 47.88
CA ASP A 715 17.79 6.58 48.36
C ASP A 715 17.79 7.61 47.19
N PHE A 716 18.20 7.20 45.98
CA PHE A 716 18.16 8.03 44.77
C PHE A 716 16.71 8.26 44.30
N PHE A 717 15.92 7.20 44.21
CA PHE A 717 14.53 7.26 43.77
C PHE A 717 13.60 7.97 44.78
N GLU A 718 13.90 7.87 46.07
CA GLU A 718 13.19 8.61 47.11
C GLU A 718 13.41 10.13 46.98
N LYS A 719 14.64 10.56 46.72
CA LYS A 719 14.95 11.98 46.44
C LYS A 719 14.21 12.48 45.21
N TRP A 720 14.25 11.73 44.11
CA TRP A 720 13.55 12.07 42.87
C TRP A 720 12.04 11.88 42.91
N GLY A 721 11.45 11.55 44.06
CA GLY A 721 10.00 11.52 44.23
C GLY A 721 9.30 10.32 43.61
N PHE A 722 10.02 9.28 43.16
CA PHE A 722 9.43 8.03 42.67
C PHE A 722 8.78 7.21 43.79
N LEU A 723 9.28 7.38 45.02
CA LEU A 723 8.86 6.66 46.22
C LEU A 723 8.09 7.57 47.19
N ARG A 724 7.23 8.43 46.65
CA ARG A 724 6.30 9.27 47.43
C ARG A 724 4.86 8.84 47.13
N PRO A 725 3.99 8.71 48.15
CA PRO A 725 2.58 8.40 47.91
C PRO A 725 1.91 9.46 47.03
N VAL A 726 1.12 9.02 46.06
CA VAL A 726 0.36 9.89 45.17
C VAL A 726 -0.94 9.21 44.77
N ASP A 727 -1.98 10.01 44.55
CA ASP A 727 -3.25 9.58 44.00
C ASP A 727 -3.80 10.70 43.11
N LYS A 728 -3.61 10.57 41.79
CA LYS A 728 -3.92 11.59 40.80
C LYS A 728 -4.53 10.98 39.54
N THR A 729 -5.28 11.79 38.79
CA THR A 729 -5.68 11.48 37.42
C THR A 729 -4.95 12.42 36.47
N PHE A 730 -4.25 11.86 35.48
CA PHE A 730 -3.60 12.63 34.42
C PHE A 730 -4.41 12.57 33.15
N ASN A 731 -4.54 13.69 32.46
CA ASN A 731 -4.90 13.70 31.04
C ASN A 731 -3.61 13.64 30.23
N ASP A 732 -3.24 12.44 29.80
CA ASP A 732 -2.05 12.16 28.99
C ASP A 732 -2.50 11.34 27.78
N TYR A 733 -3.10 12.04 26.81
CA TYR A 733 -3.85 11.46 25.68
C TYR A 733 -5.03 10.61 26.15
N GLY A 734 -5.73 11.09 27.17
CA GLY A 734 -6.83 10.39 27.85
C GLY A 734 -6.65 10.40 29.37
N ASN A 735 -7.77 10.35 30.10
CA ASN A 735 -7.76 10.33 31.55
C ASN A 735 -7.32 8.95 32.07
N LYS A 736 -6.22 8.92 32.83
CA LYS A 736 -5.68 7.71 33.45
C LYS A 736 -5.38 7.96 34.91
N ASN A 737 -5.72 7.00 35.76
CA ASN A 737 -5.40 7.06 37.19
C ASN A 737 -3.95 6.64 37.43
N PHE A 738 -3.31 7.36 38.34
CA PHE A 738 -1.94 7.15 38.78
C PHE A 738 -1.91 7.19 40.31
N THR A 739 -1.86 6.02 40.91
CA THR A 739 -1.86 5.85 42.36
C THR A 739 -0.64 5.05 42.78
N VAL A 740 0.10 5.56 43.76
CA VAL A 740 1.20 4.89 44.45
C VAL A 740 0.92 5.01 45.95
N THR A 741 0.75 3.88 46.62
CA THR A 741 0.44 3.85 48.06
C THR A 741 1.70 3.69 48.90
N GLN A 742 1.66 4.14 50.15
CA GLN A 742 2.76 3.93 51.10
C GLN A 742 3.10 2.45 51.27
N LYS A 743 2.07 1.58 51.31
CA LYS A 743 2.27 0.13 51.42
C LYS A 743 3.08 -0.43 50.24
N GLN A 744 2.73 -0.06 49.00
CA GLN A 744 3.47 -0.52 47.82
C GLN A 744 4.94 -0.04 47.85
N ILE A 745 5.17 1.20 48.31
CA ILE A 745 6.53 1.73 48.50
C ILE A 745 7.31 0.93 49.55
N ASP A 746 6.70 0.67 50.71
CA ASP A 746 7.35 -0.07 51.81
C ASP A 746 7.67 -1.51 51.41
N ASP A 747 6.74 -2.17 50.70
CA ASP A 747 6.92 -3.52 50.18
C ASP A 747 8.10 -3.56 49.19
N LEU A 748 8.18 -2.59 48.25
CA LEU A 748 9.31 -2.49 47.31
C LEU A 748 10.65 -2.22 48.03
N LYS A 749 10.66 -1.30 49.02
CA LYS A 749 11.87 -1.03 49.81
C LYS A 749 12.34 -2.28 50.55
N ALA A 750 11.43 -3.05 51.13
CA ALA A 750 11.75 -4.32 51.79
C ALA A 750 12.29 -5.36 50.80
N GLU A 751 11.67 -5.47 49.63
CA GLU A 751 12.10 -6.37 48.55
C GLU A 751 13.55 -6.09 48.12
N ILE A 752 13.89 -4.84 47.83
CA ILE A 752 15.22 -4.45 47.35
C ILE A 752 16.28 -4.58 48.45
N ARG A 753 15.99 -4.15 49.68
CA ARG A 753 16.94 -4.30 50.81
C ARG A 753 17.26 -5.75 51.10
N ALA A 754 16.30 -6.66 50.95
CA ALA A 754 16.50 -8.09 51.12
C ALA A 754 17.50 -8.69 50.10
N LYS A 755 17.78 -8.01 48.98
CA LYS A 755 18.77 -8.46 48.00
C LYS A 755 20.22 -8.23 48.45
N GLY A 756 20.46 -7.35 49.43
CA GLY A 756 21.81 -7.05 49.92
C GLY A 756 22.72 -6.37 48.90
N TYR A 757 22.15 -5.62 47.95
CA TYR A 757 22.93 -4.86 46.96
C TYR A 757 23.72 -3.73 47.62
N ASN A 758 24.85 -3.35 47.02
CA ASN A 758 25.59 -2.16 47.43
C ASN A 758 24.74 -0.92 47.15
N LYS A 759 24.81 0.06 48.06
CA LYS A 759 24.12 1.33 47.89
C LYS A 759 24.78 2.19 46.81
N ALA A 760 23.95 2.90 46.05
CA ALA A 760 24.41 4.00 45.21
C ALA A 760 25.02 5.15 46.05
N PRO A 761 25.90 5.99 45.47
CA PRO A 761 26.42 7.18 46.14
C PRO A 761 25.30 8.10 46.63
N GLU A 762 25.38 8.59 47.87
CA GLU A 762 24.33 9.44 48.45
C GLU A 762 24.10 10.74 47.66
N ASN A 763 25.14 11.25 47.01
CA ASN A 763 25.12 12.44 46.18
C ASN A 763 24.82 12.15 44.69
N LEU A 764 24.45 10.93 44.31
CA LEU A 764 24.23 10.55 42.91
C LEU A 764 23.24 11.46 42.17
N TYR A 765 22.23 12.00 42.86
CA TYR A 765 21.27 12.96 42.29
C TYR A 765 21.90 14.27 41.78
N LEU A 766 23.19 14.52 42.07
CA LEU A 766 23.98 15.65 41.56
C LEU A 766 24.83 15.28 40.35
N ILE A 767 24.76 14.04 39.84
CA ILE A 767 25.52 13.64 38.66
C ILE A 767 25.01 14.38 37.41
N THR A 768 25.92 14.89 36.60
CA THR A 768 25.64 15.59 35.35
C THR A 768 26.59 15.13 34.26
N ASP A 769 26.31 15.50 33.01
CA ASP A 769 27.19 15.21 31.87
C ASP A 769 28.60 15.79 32.05
N GLU A 770 28.79 16.82 32.89
CA GLU A 770 30.09 17.46 33.15
C GLU A 770 30.86 16.84 34.31
N ASN A 771 30.18 16.23 35.29
CA ASN A 771 30.82 15.79 36.54
C ASN A 771 30.83 14.27 36.74
N PHE A 772 30.24 13.48 35.82
CA PHE A 772 30.11 12.02 36.00
C PHE A 772 31.45 11.31 36.22
N GLU A 773 32.53 11.79 35.60
CA GLU A 773 33.89 11.27 35.80
C GLU A 773 34.33 11.26 37.27
N SER A 774 33.86 12.21 38.09
CA SER A 774 34.17 12.26 39.53
C SER A 774 33.56 11.12 40.34
N TYR A 775 32.62 10.37 39.76
CA TYR A 775 32.00 9.19 40.38
C TYR A 775 32.73 7.89 40.04
N LYS A 776 33.70 7.90 39.10
CA LYS A 776 34.57 6.75 38.85
C LYS A 776 35.51 6.58 40.04
N LYS A 777 35.44 5.42 40.69
CA LYS A 777 36.27 5.08 41.86
C LYS A 777 37.43 4.18 41.48
#